data_AF-R7ILX6-F1
#
_entry.id   AF-R7ILX6-F1
#
_cell.length_a   1.000
_cell.length_b   1.000
_cell.length_c   1.000
_cell.angle_alpha   90.00
_cell.angle_beta   90.00
_cell.angle_gamma   90.00
#
_symmetry.space_group_name_H-M   'P 1'
#
loop_
_entity.id
_entity.type
_entity.pdbx_description
1 polymer ?
#
loop_
_entity_poly.entity_id
_entity_poly.type
_entity_poly.pdbx_seq_one_letter_code
_entity_poly.pdbx_strand_id
1 'polypeptide(L)'
;MKAGEEKLALGPAGEAEKPSRLVQHVREAFSPHGLLTQKLPSFVPRESQREFAEAVAQTIEEKGTLVAEAGTGTGKTFAYLVPALFSGIRVLVSTAGKPLQDQLYSKDLPLILEALDLHANTVLLKGRSNYICKKRLEEVDWVPSKEDVGYLRDIQIFSRTSQTGDRSELGHIPENAMIWPLVTSTKVNCLGTKCPLYDDCFLTKARREAKEADILVVNHHLFLSSLAIADEGADEILPSMPLTVIDEAHQLPGIATDFFGDLFSTNAVLELARDTLQLGKTNAKDGANWDVVTSEVDRSAKEVALSVSTKLDFLEGDRKSVDDIPDLGLLIPDLEQLGRALSDLSEVLKANKGRNADIDLLLPRCENFIEQVNDWLMFAAGQEEDAAAAEAVPEGIDRKPLRLPGLESEAEAVSDGESPRVRWVQQGRTGTRFYNTPLSFAEDLNRLRHEKGEAWVFTSATLSVAGDFSHFLTEIGLPDAKTASWPSPFDYFSLASLYLPKGLPEPNSPAFPESVARSAWPFVKKAGGRTFFLCTSLRAVDIIADTVKQLANEDGMPLRVLRQGDGTRRGLIEEFRKDPASVLVGSMSFWEGIDIKGETLSVVVIDRIPFSPPDDPVVAARCKWIRDQGGKPFFDYQVPEAVTLLRQGAGRLIRSETDHGVFILCDSRIITKWNSYGRTVVESLPDFCRTQDPMRALAYLPEQAAAPKKTAGRRKKKPEEGN
;
A
#
# COMPACT_ATOMS: atom_id res chain seq x y z
N MET A 1 29.05 -32.51 -4.93
CA MET A 1 28.23 -33.69 -5.31
C MET A 1 27.03 -33.15 -6.07
N LYS A 2 26.68 -33.78 -7.21
CA LYS A 2 25.80 -33.24 -8.25
C LYS A 2 24.39 -32.91 -7.70
N ALA A 3 23.98 -31.65 -7.77
CA ALA A 3 22.60 -31.21 -7.56
C ALA A 3 21.84 -31.43 -8.88
N GLY A 4 20.72 -32.15 -8.82
CA GLY A 4 19.85 -32.44 -9.95
C GLY A 4 18.95 -31.24 -10.26
N GLU A 5 18.82 -30.95 -11.55
CA GLU A 5 17.74 -30.15 -12.11
C GLU A 5 16.43 -30.95 -12.00
N GLU A 6 15.54 -30.61 -11.08
CA GLU A 6 14.16 -31.10 -11.12
C GLU A 6 13.36 -30.30 -12.14
N LYS A 7 13.44 -30.75 -13.39
CA LYS A 7 12.40 -30.51 -14.41
C LYS A 7 11.16 -31.31 -14.01
N LEU A 8 10.02 -30.62 -13.99
CA LEU A 8 8.64 -31.13 -14.09
C LEU A 8 8.51 -32.67 -14.07
N ALA A 9 8.47 -33.27 -12.88
CA ALA A 9 8.06 -34.66 -12.73
C ALA A 9 6.52 -34.71 -12.77
N LEU A 10 5.97 -34.66 -13.99
CA LEU A 10 4.62 -35.14 -14.25
C LEU A 10 4.55 -36.60 -13.78
N GLY A 11 3.61 -36.90 -12.88
CA GLY A 11 3.34 -38.26 -12.41
C GLY A 11 3.08 -39.24 -13.57
N PRO A 12 3.01 -40.56 -13.29
CA PRO A 12 2.87 -41.57 -14.32
C PRO A 12 1.67 -41.23 -15.21
N ALA A 13 1.92 -41.21 -16.53
CA ALA A 13 1.01 -40.79 -17.58
C ALA A 13 -0.32 -41.56 -17.53
N GLY A 14 -1.26 -41.07 -16.74
CA GLY A 14 -2.68 -41.19 -17.03
C GLY A 14 -2.96 -40.40 -18.31
N GLU A 15 -3.85 -40.93 -19.15
CA GLU A 15 -4.25 -40.36 -20.43
C GLU A 15 -4.33 -38.83 -20.38
N ALA A 16 -3.49 -38.13 -21.14
CA ALA A 16 -3.53 -36.67 -21.20
C ALA A 16 -4.90 -36.23 -21.72
N GLU A 17 -5.78 -35.80 -20.81
CA GLU A 17 -7.07 -35.20 -21.15
C GLU A 17 -6.83 -34.06 -22.14
N LYS A 18 -7.61 -34.05 -23.23
CA LYS A 18 -7.52 -33.00 -24.23
C LYS A 18 -7.77 -31.65 -23.55
N PRO A 19 -6.96 -30.61 -23.84
CA PRO A 19 -7.15 -29.29 -23.23
C PRO A 19 -8.58 -28.80 -23.51
N SER A 20 -9.20 -28.20 -22.51
CA SER A 20 -10.55 -27.66 -22.60
C SER A 20 -10.68 -26.60 -23.69
N ARG A 21 -11.93 -26.29 -24.06
CA ARG A 21 -12.20 -25.27 -25.09
C ARG A 21 -11.68 -23.89 -24.68
N LEU A 22 -11.80 -23.52 -23.40
CA LEU A 22 -11.29 -22.23 -22.91
C LEU A 22 -9.77 -22.15 -23.03
N VAL A 23 -9.06 -23.18 -22.55
CA VAL A 23 -7.59 -23.26 -22.63
C VAL A 23 -7.12 -23.20 -24.10
N GLN A 24 -7.82 -23.87 -25.02
CA GLN A 24 -7.50 -23.81 -26.45
C GLN A 24 -7.68 -22.40 -27.03
N HIS A 25 -8.80 -21.72 -26.77
CA HIS A 25 -9.02 -20.35 -27.26
C HIS A 25 -7.99 -19.36 -26.71
N VAL A 26 -7.63 -19.51 -25.43
CA VAL A 26 -6.59 -18.69 -24.78
C VAL A 26 -5.25 -18.92 -25.47
N ARG A 27 -4.85 -20.19 -25.66
CA ARG A 27 -3.63 -20.56 -26.36
C ARG A 27 -3.54 -19.93 -27.75
N GLU A 28 -4.64 -20.00 -28.52
CA GLU A 28 -4.72 -19.42 -29.86
C GLU A 28 -4.59 -17.89 -29.84
N ALA A 29 -5.22 -17.20 -28.90
CA ALA A 29 -5.18 -15.74 -28.80
C ALA A 29 -3.77 -15.18 -28.54
N PHE A 30 -2.95 -15.88 -27.75
CA PHE A 30 -1.56 -15.51 -27.46
C PHE A 30 -0.55 -16.08 -28.47
N SER A 31 -0.99 -16.84 -29.46
CA SER A 31 -0.09 -17.41 -30.48
C SER A 31 0.48 -16.33 -31.41
N PRO A 32 1.59 -16.60 -32.14
CA PRO A 32 2.16 -15.66 -33.12
C PRO A 32 1.22 -15.22 -34.25
N HIS A 33 0.13 -15.96 -34.45
CA HIS A 33 -0.91 -15.64 -35.42
C HIS A 33 -2.26 -15.39 -34.74
N GLY A 34 -2.27 -15.19 -33.42
CA GLY A 34 -3.47 -15.01 -32.61
C GLY A 34 -4.07 -13.61 -32.72
N LEU A 35 -5.28 -13.45 -32.15
CA LEU A 35 -6.01 -12.18 -32.16
C LEU A 35 -5.20 -11.02 -31.59
N LEU A 36 -4.47 -11.26 -30.48
CA LEU A 36 -3.66 -10.22 -29.85
C LEU A 36 -2.55 -9.71 -30.78
N THR A 37 -1.82 -10.61 -31.44
CA THR A 37 -0.77 -10.25 -32.39
C THR A 37 -1.30 -9.55 -33.63
N GLN A 38 -2.47 -9.98 -34.13
CA GLN A 38 -3.08 -9.37 -35.31
C GLN A 38 -3.61 -7.95 -35.05
N LYS A 39 -4.18 -7.72 -33.87
CA LYS A 39 -4.88 -6.47 -33.53
C LYS A 39 -4.00 -5.44 -32.82
N LEU A 40 -2.95 -5.87 -32.13
CA LEU A 40 -2.07 -4.99 -31.36
C LEU A 40 -0.68 -4.92 -32.02
N PRO A 41 -0.32 -3.82 -32.70
CA PRO A 41 0.95 -3.70 -33.43
C PRO A 41 2.21 -3.85 -32.58
N SER A 42 2.13 -3.56 -31.28
CA SER A 42 3.26 -3.64 -30.33
C SER A 42 3.22 -4.91 -29.46
N PHE A 43 2.28 -5.82 -29.70
CA PHE A 43 2.19 -7.07 -28.95
C PHE A 43 3.21 -8.08 -29.49
N VAL A 44 4.08 -8.54 -28.60
CA VAL A 44 5.05 -9.60 -28.90
C VAL A 44 4.59 -10.87 -28.18
N PRO A 45 4.30 -11.96 -28.92
CA PRO A 45 3.97 -13.26 -28.34
C PRO A 45 5.09 -13.74 -27.41
N ARG A 46 4.72 -14.19 -26.21
CA ARG A 46 5.65 -14.73 -25.22
C ARG A 46 5.14 -16.05 -24.69
N GLU A 47 6.03 -17.03 -24.63
CA GLU A 47 5.70 -18.37 -24.09
C GLU A 47 5.25 -18.29 -22.64
N SER A 48 6.01 -17.58 -21.79
CA SER A 48 5.67 -17.38 -20.37
C SER A 48 4.32 -16.72 -20.16
N GLN A 49 3.94 -15.78 -21.03
CA GLN A 49 2.64 -15.12 -20.96
C GLN A 49 1.49 -16.07 -21.34
N ARG A 50 1.70 -16.90 -22.36
CA ARG A 50 0.73 -17.90 -22.81
C ARG A 50 0.53 -18.98 -21.76
N GLU A 51 1.61 -19.55 -21.24
CA GLU A 51 1.55 -20.57 -20.18
C GLU A 51 0.84 -20.03 -18.93
N PHE A 52 1.11 -18.78 -18.53
CA PHE A 52 0.38 -18.15 -17.43
C PHE A 52 -1.12 -18.01 -17.74
N ALA A 53 -1.48 -17.56 -18.94
CA ALA A 53 -2.88 -17.43 -19.33
C ALA A 53 -3.61 -18.78 -19.37
N GLU A 54 -2.95 -19.85 -19.83
CA GLU A 54 -3.48 -21.21 -19.83
C GLU A 54 -3.69 -21.72 -18.39
N ALA A 55 -2.75 -21.44 -17.47
CA ALA A 55 -2.90 -21.81 -16.06
C ALA A 55 -4.08 -21.10 -15.39
N VAL A 56 -4.31 -19.81 -15.72
CA VAL A 56 -5.49 -19.08 -15.23
C VAL A 56 -6.78 -19.66 -15.80
N ALA A 57 -6.81 -19.98 -17.10
CA ALA A 57 -7.97 -20.63 -17.73
C ALA A 57 -8.34 -21.96 -17.05
N GLN A 58 -7.34 -22.80 -16.78
CA GLN A 58 -7.54 -24.06 -16.06
C GLN A 58 -8.06 -23.82 -14.64
N THR A 59 -7.52 -22.83 -13.93
CA THR A 59 -7.95 -22.46 -12.57
C THR A 59 -9.41 -22.01 -12.54
N ILE A 60 -9.85 -21.26 -13.55
CA ILE A 60 -11.25 -20.84 -13.71
C ILE A 60 -12.16 -22.07 -13.86
N GLU A 61 -11.81 -23.02 -14.72
CA GLU A 61 -12.63 -24.22 -14.99
C GLU A 61 -12.70 -25.17 -13.78
N GLU A 62 -11.58 -25.31 -13.07
CA GLU A 62 -11.49 -26.15 -11.86
C GLU A 62 -12.06 -25.46 -10.61
N LYS A 63 -12.38 -24.16 -10.68
CA LYS A 63 -12.69 -23.31 -9.51
C LYS A 63 -11.61 -23.41 -8.43
N GLY A 64 -10.36 -23.44 -8.87
CA GLY A 64 -9.20 -23.65 -8.02
C GLY A 64 -8.61 -22.36 -7.44
N THR A 65 -7.48 -22.51 -6.74
CA THR A 65 -6.62 -21.40 -6.30
C THR A 65 -5.25 -21.52 -6.97
N LEU A 66 -4.83 -20.46 -7.65
CA LEU A 66 -3.53 -20.34 -8.28
C LEU A 66 -2.72 -19.21 -7.62
N VAL A 67 -1.49 -19.50 -7.24
CA VAL A 67 -0.48 -18.52 -6.81
C VAL A 67 0.61 -18.48 -7.87
N ALA A 68 0.62 -17.39 -8.65
CA ALA A 68 1.37 -17.23 -9.87
C ALA A 68 2.44 -16.13 -9.74
N GLU A 69 3.72 -16.52 -9.70
CA GLU A 69 4.81 -15.56 -9.89
C GLU A 69 5.07 -15.38 -11.39
N ALA A 70 4.97 -14.15 -11.89
CA ALA A 70 5.23 -13.86 -13.29
C ALA A 70 6.16 -12.65 -13.40
N GLY A 71 7.38 -12.90 -13.85
CA GLY A 71 8.43 -11.88 -13.90
C GLY A 71 8.01 -10.58 -14.61
N THR A 72 8.68 -9.47 -14.27
CA THR A 72 8.39 -8.17 -14.90
C THR A 72 8.48 -8.26 -16.42
N GLY A 73 7.52 -7.67 -17.11
CA GLY A 73 7.43 -7.70 -18.58
C GLY A 73 6.70 -8.91 -19.17
N THR A 74 6.39 -9.95 -18.37
CA THR A 74 5.60 -11.10 -18.85
C THR A 74 4.20 -10.69 -19.32
N GLY A 75 3.66 -9.56 -18.84
CA GLY A 75 2.34 -9.06 -19.24
C GLY A 75 1.21 -9.73 -18.44
N LYS A 76 1.37 -9.74 -17.11
CA LYS A 76 0.46 -10.34 -16.11
C LYS A 76 -1.00 -9.97 -16.36
N THR A 77 -1.26 -8.68 -16.57
CA THR A 77 -2.61 -8.13 -16.78
C THR A 77 -3.35 -8.80 -17.94
N PHE A 78 -2.67 -9.02 -19.07
CA PHE A 78 -3.27 -9.74 -20.18
C PHE A 78 -3.47 -11.22 -19.84
N ALA A 79 -2.48 -11.83 -19.18
CA ALA A 79 -2.51 -13.25 -18.88
C ALA A 79 -3.69 -13.64 -17.97
N TYR A 80 -4.09 -12.80 -17.01
CA TYR A 80 -5.30 -13.08 -16.22
C TYR A 80 -6.60 -12.53 -16.81
N LEU A 81 -6.59 -11.43 -17.58
CA LEU A 81 -7.82 -10.84 -18.14
C LEU A 81 -8.34 -11.55 -19.38
N VAL A 82 -7.47 -12.01 -20.28
CA VAL A 82 -7.88 -12.71 -21.51
C VAL A 82 -8.66 -13.99 -21.22
N PRO A 83 -8.19 -14.92 -20.36
CA PRO A 83 -8.97 -16.11 -20.01
C PRO A 83 -10.27 -15.76 -19.26
N ALA A 84 -10.25 -14.75 -18.39
CA ALA A 84 -11.43 -14.20 -17.74
C ALA A 84 -12.49 -13.75 -18.76
N LEU A 85 -12.09 -12.92 -19.73
CA LEU A 85 -12.97 -12.40 -20.78
C LEU A 85 -13.53 -13.51 -21.67
N PHE A 86 -12.70 -14.47 -22.09
CA PHE A 86 -13.17 -15.61 -22.89
C PHE A 86 -14.09 -16.56 -22.14
N SER A 87 -13.95 -16.65 -20.81
CA SER A 87 -14.85 -17.46 -19.99
C SER A 87 -16.25 -16.85 -19.86
N GLY A 88 -16.38 -15.53 -20.06
CA GLY A 88 -17.64 -14.79 -19.91
C GLY A 88 -18.15 -14.69 -18.46
N ILE A 89 -17.34 -15.06 -17.48
CA ILE A 89 -17.68 -14.93 -16.06
C ILE A 89 -17.40 -13.52 -15.55
N ARG A 90 -18.04 -13.15 -14.45
CA ARG A 90 -17.78 -11.88 -13.76
C ARG A 90 -16.50 -11.97 -12.95
N VAL A 91 -15.69 -10.91 -12.97
CA VAL A 91 -14.34 -10.90 -12.40
C VAL A 91 -14.10 -9.71 -11.50
N LEU A 92 -13.65 -9.97 -10.28
CA LEU A 92 -13.14 -8.97 -9.37
C LEU A 92 -11.61 -8.92 -9.50
N VAL A 93 -11.05 -7.76 -9.82
CA VAL A 93 -9.60 -7.51 -9.83
C VAL A 93 -9.25 -6.55 -8.71
N SER A 94 -8.47 -7.03 -7.74
CA SER A 94 -7.94 -6.25 -6.63
C SER A 94 -6.45 -5.98 -6.88
N THR A 95 -6.01 -4.74 -6.78
CA THR A 95 -4.58 -4.38 -6.90
C THR A 95 -4.11 -3.46 -5.77
N ALA A 96 -2.81 -3.44 -5.51
CA ALA A 96 -2.18 -2.66 -4.46
C ALA A 96 -2.45 -1.14 -4.53
N GLY A 97 -2.14 -0.50 -5.65
CA GLY A 97 -2.03 0.96 -5.77
C GLY A 97 -3.13 1.61 -6.61
N LYS A 98 -3.48 2.86 -6.28
CA LYS A 98 -4.36 3.69 -7.14
C LYS A 98 -3.79 3.90 -8.55
N PRO A 99 -2.49 4.20 -8.73
CA PRO A 99 -1.93 4.33 -10.07
C PRO A 99 -2.02 3.03 -10.90
N LEU A 100 -1.91 1.87 -10.25
CA LEU A 100 -2.04 0.57 -10.91
C LEU A 100 -3.49 0.30 -11.31
N GLN A 101 -4.47 0.63 -10.45
CA GLN A 101 -5.89 0.58 -10.81
C GLN A 101 -6.19 1.48 -12.01
N ASP A 102 -5.74 2.73 -11.97
CA ASP A 102 -6.02 3.71 -13.02
C ASP A 102 -5.38 3.26 -14.35
N GLN A 103 -4.17 2.67 -14.31
CA GLN A 103 -3.52 2.08 -15.47
C GLN A 103 -4.30 0.89 -16.02
N LEU A 104 -4.68 -0.06 -15.16
CA LEU A 104 -5.40 -1.25 -15.56
C LEU A 104 -6.76 -0.89 -16.18
N TYR A 105 -7.49 0.03 -15.57
CA TYR A 105 -8.81 0.45 -16.01
C TYR A 105 -8.79 1.36 -17.25
N SER A 106 -7.91 2.37 -17.28
CA SER A 106 -7.96 3.39 -18.34
C SER A 106 -7.18 3.01 -19.59
N LYS A 107 -6.35 1.96 -19.51
CA LYS A 107 -5.45 1.58 -20.61
C LYS A 107 -5.50 0.10 -20.94
N ASP A 108 -5.19 -0.77 -19.98
CA ASP A 108 -4.98 -2.19 -20.28
C ASP A 108 -6.31 -2.89 -20.63
N LEU A 109 -7.37 -2.67 -19.85
CA LEU A 109 -8.71 -3.23 -20.11
C LEU A 109 -9.31 -2.80 -21.47
N PRO A 110 -9.41 -1.50 -21.81
CA PRO A 110 -9.92 -1.06 -23.10
C PRO A 110 -9.17 -1.67 -24.29
N LEU A 111 -7.84 -1.75 -24.17
CA LEU A 111 -6.99 -2.27 -25.22
C LEU A 111 -7.14 -3.78 -25.41
N ILE A 112 -7.35 -4.55 -24.34
CA ILE A 112 -7.65 -5.98 -24.42
C ILE A 112 -9.04 -6.22 -25.02
N LEU A 113 -10.05 -5.46 -24.60
CA LEU A 113 -11.41 -5.57 -25.14
C LEU A 113 -11.46 -5.28 -26.64
N GLU A 114 -10.79 -4.22 -27.08
CA GLU A 114 -10.66 -3.87 -28.51
C GLU A 114 -9.91 -4.95 -29.29
N ALA A 115 -8.84 -5.50 -28.73
CA ALA A 115 -8.05 -6.55 -29.39
C ALA A 115 -8.81 -7.88 -29.54
N LEU A 116 -9.67 -8.20 -28.58
CA LEU A 116 -10.47 -9.43 -28.59
C LEU A 116 -11.83 -9.26 -29.29
N ASP A 117 -12.21 -8.04 -29.68
CA ASP A 117 -13.54 -7.69 -30.21
C ASP A 117 -14.66 -8.11 -29.25
N LEU A 118 -14.46 -7.85 -27.96
CA LEU A 118 -15.38 -8.18 -26.88
C LEU A 118 -15.96 -6.92 -26.23
N HIS A 119 -17.16 -7.07 -25.66
CA HIS A 119 -17.80 -6.05 -24.86
C HIS A 119 -18.03 -6.58 -23.45
N ALA A 120 -17.58 -5.83 -22.45
CA ALA A 120 -17.80 -6.12 -21.03
C ALA A 120 -18.05 -4.81 -20.29
N ASN A 121 -18.97 -4.82 -19.34
CA ASN A 121 -19.20 -3.71 -18.43
C ASN A 121 -18.07 -3.63 -17.40
N THR A 122 -17.08 -2.78 -17.64
CA THR A 122 -15.95 -2.56 -16.75
C THR A 122 -16.22 -1.41 -15.79
N VAL A 123 -16.02 -1.61 -14.50
CA VAL A 123 -16.22 -0.57 -13.47
C VAL A 123 -14.99 -0.45 -12.57
N LEU A 124 -14.58 0.78 -12.28
CA LEU A 124 -13.56 1.11 -11.28
C LEU A 124 -14.22 1.65 -10.01
N LEU A 125 -14.06 0.94 -8.90
CA LEU A 125 -14.60 1.37 -7.61
C LEU A 125 -13.47 1.71 -6.63
N LYS A 126 -13.46 2.96 -6.17
CA LYS A 126 -12.48 3.49 -5.22
C LYS A 126 -13.07 3.57 -3.81
N GLY A 127 -12.21 3.82 -2.82
CA GLY A 127 -12.67 4.13 -1.47
C GLY A 127 -13.44 5.46 -1.41
N ARG A 128 -14.38 5.59 -0.47
CA ARG A 128 -15.27 6.76 -0.33
C ARG A 128 -14.59 8.12 -0.30
N SER A 129 -13.37 8.21 0.25
CA SER A 129 -12.60 9.46 0.34
C SER A 129 -12.07 9.95 -1.02
N ASN A 130 -12.32 9.20 -2.09
CA ASN A 130 -12.02 9.60 -3.45
C ASN A 130 -13.23 10.21 -4.17
N TYR A 131 -14.42 10.16 -3.58
CA TYR A 131 -15.63 10.74 -4.16
C TYR A 131 -16.01 12.02 -3.41
N ILE A 132 -16.32 13.06 -4.17
CA ILE A 132 -16.86 14.30 -3.61
C ILE A 132 -18.23 14.02 -2.99
N CYS A 133 -18.42 14.46 -1.76
CA CYS A 133 -19.70 14.42 -1.08
C CYS A 133 -20.43 15.75 -1.32
N LYS A 134 -21.48 15.72 -2.14
CA LYS A 134 -22.26 16.92 -2.50
C LYS A 134 -22.81 17.65 -1.27
N LYS A 135 -23.34 16.91 -0.27
CA LYS A 135 -23.85 17.47 0.99
C LYS A 135 -22.76 18.25 1.72
N ARG A 136 -21.61 17.61 1.96
CA ARG A 136 -20.50 18.23 2.68
C ARG A 136 -19.93 19.43 1.93
N LEU A 137 -19.88 19.35 0.60
CA LEU A 137 -19.47 20.46 -0.26
C LEU A 137 -20.39 21.69 -0.11
N GLU A 138 -21.70 21.50 0.09
CA GLU A 138 -22.66 22.58 0.35
C GLU A 138 -22.54 23.16 1.77
N GLU A 139 -22.06 22.35 2.71
CA GLU A 139 -21.88 22.73 4.13
C GLU A 139 -20.55 23.44 4.41
N VAL A 140 -19.61 23.48 3.44
CA VAL A 140 -18.33 24.17 3.62
C VAL A 140 -18.57 25.68 3.71
N ASP A 141 -18.48 26.21 4.93
CA ASP A 141 -18.61 27.64 5.26
C ASP A 141 -17.27 28.31 5.57
N TRP A 142 -16.21 27.54 5.81
CA TRP A 142 -14.85 28.01 6.04
C TRP A 142 -13.83 27.16 5.26
N VAL A 143 -12.65 27.75 4.99
CA VAL A 143 -11.52 27.02 4.39
C VAL A 143 -10.22 27.24 5.17
N PRO A 144 -9.31 26.25 5.25
CA PRO A 144 -8.12 26.34 6.09
C PRO A 144 -7.06 27.32 5.61
N SER A 145 -6.97 27.56 4.30
CA SER A 145 -5.95 28.42 3.70
C SER A 145 -6.50 29.25 2.54
N LYS A 146 -5.75 30.28 2.15
CA LYS A 146 -6.09 31.10 0.96
C LYS A 146 -6.04 30.28 -0.34
N GLU A 147 -5.15 29.29 -0.42
CA GLU A 147 -5.06 28.39 -1.57
C GLU A 147 -6.30 27.51 -1.70
N ASP A 148 -6.83 27.02 -0.57
CA ASP A 148 -8.04 26.19 -0.52
C ASP A 148 -9.30 26.92 -1.03
N VAL A 149 -9.32 28.26 -1.04
CA VAL A 149 -10.42 29.04 -1.66
C VAL A 149 -10.50 28.75 -3.17
N GLY A 150 -9.35 28.69 -3.84
CA GLY A 150 -9.27 28.36 -5.26
C GLY A 150 -9.72 26.91 -5.50
N TYR A 151 -9.20 25.98 -4.69
CA TYR A 151 -9.56 24.57 -4.79
C TYR A 151 -11.06 24.33 -4.56
N LEU A 152 -11.68 24.97 -3.55
CA LEU A 152 -13.11 24.85 -3.29
C LEU A 152 -13.94 25.28 -4.51
N ARG A 153 -13.58 26.38 -5.17
CA ARG A 153 -14.27 26.84 -6.38
C ARG A 153 -14.18 25.83 -7.52
N ASP A 154 -12.99 25.27 -7.74
CA ASP A 154 -12.78 24.25 -8.78
C ASP A 154 -13.58 22.98 -8.48
N ILE A 155 -13.60 22.54 -7.21
CA ILE A 155 -14.37 21.38 -6.73
C ILE A 155 -15.88 21.62 -6.92
N GLN A 156 -16.38 22.82 -6.64
CA GLN A 156 -17.79 23.20 -6.85
C GLN A 156 -18.20 23.15 -8.32
N ILE A 157 -17.33 23.64 -9.22
CA ILE A 157 -17.58 23.56 -10.67
C ILE A 157 -17.59 22.10 -11.09
N PHE A 158 -16.57 21.34 -10.69
CA PHE A 158 -16.42 19.93 -11.05
C PHE A 158 -17.58 19.06 -10.54
N SER A 159 -18.08 19.29 -9.32
CA SER A 159 -19.23 18.55 -8.75
C SER A 159 -20.52 18.70 -9.59
N ARG A 160 -20.66 19.80 -10.35
CA ARG A 160 -21.80 20.05 -11.23
C ARG A 160 -21.64 19.45 -12.63
N THR A 161 -20.39 19.25 -13.09
CA THR A 161 -20.11 18.81 -14.46
C THR A 161 -19.64 17.35 -14.54
N SER A 162 -19.08 16.80 -13.47
CA SER A 162 -18.58 15.43 -13.43
C SER A 162 -19.71 14.41 -13.34
N GLN A 163 -19.53 13.28 -14.01
CA GLN A 163 -20.42 12.13 -13.90
C GLN A 163 -20.03 11.20 -12.75
N THR A 164 -18.74 11.13 -12.43
CA THR A 164 -18.14 10.18 -11.46
C THR A 164 -17.94 10.81 -10.08
N GLY A 165 -17.67 12.12 -10.03
CA GLY A 165 -17.25 12.83 -8.81
C GLY A 165 -15.91 12.37 -8.24
N ASP A 166 -15.10 11.67 -9.03
CA ASP A 166 -13.79 11.16 -8.62
C ASP A 166 -12.76 12.30 -8.53
N ARG A 167 -12.20 12.50 -7.34
CA ARG A 167 -11.21 13.56 -7.09
C ARG A 167 -9.93 13.41 -7.91
N SER A 168 -9.61 12.21 -8.41
CA SER A 168 -8.41 12.00 -9.24
C SER A 168 -8.48 12.72 -10.59
N GLU A 169 -9.69 13.06 -11.06
CA GLU A 169 -9.90 13.90 -12.25
C GLU A 169 -9.48 15.37 -12.00
N LEU A 170 -9.43 15.80 -10.72
CA LEU A 170 -8.93 17.11 -10.30
C LEU A 170 -7.41 17.09 -10.07
N GLY A 171 -6.68 16.66 -11.11
CA GLY A 171 -5.24 16.36 -11.02
C GLY A 171 -4.33 17.55 -10.68
N HIS A 172 -4.82 18.79 -10.72
CA HIS A 172 -4.08 20.00 -10.33
C HIS A 172 -4.16 20.31 -8.83
N ILE A 173 -5.14 19.74 -8.12
CA ILE A 173 -5.28 19.93 -6.67
C ILE A 173 -4.39 18.88 -5.97
N PRO A 174 -3.49 19.28 -5.06
CA PRO A 174 -2.64 18.35 -4.33
C PRO A 174 -3.46 17.31 -3.56
N GLU A 175 -3.04 16.04 -3.55
CA GLU A 175 -3.76 14.96 -2.83
C GLU A 175 -3.83 15.17 -1.31
N ASN A 176 -2.87 15.93 -0.76
CA ASN A 176 -2.76 16.31 0.64
C ASN A 176 -3.40 17.67 0.96
N ALA A 177 -4.13 18.28 0.01
CA ALA A 177 -4.81 19.55 0.25
C ALA A 177 -5.81 19.42 1.41
N MET A 178 -5.83 20.42 2.30
CA MET A 178 -6.65 20.41 3.51
C MET A 178 -8.15 20.56 3.22
N ILE A 179 -8.52 20.93 1.99
CA ILE A 179 -9.90 20.97 1.54
C ILE A 179 -10.55 19.57 1.42
N TRP A 180 -9.77 18.51 1.12
CA TRP A 180 -10.35 17.18 0.82
C TRP A 180 -11.19 16.58 1.96
N PRO A 181 -10.75 16.59 3.24
CA PRO A 181 -11.56 16.11 4.35
C PRO A 181 -12.88 16.90 4.54
N LEU A 182 -12.92 18.16 4.11
CA LEU A 182 -14.12 18.99 4.19
C LEU A 182 -15.15 18.64 3.13
N VAL A 183 -14.71 18.22 1.93
CA VAL A 183 -15.60 17.96 0.78
C VAL A 183 -15.84 16.46 0.49
N THR A 184 -15.26 15.56 1.28
CA THR A 184 -15.43 14.10 1.15
C THR A 184 -16.00 13.49 2.42
N SER A 185 -16.52 12.25 2.34
CA SER A 185 -17.17 11.57 3.47
C SER A 185 -16.35 10.38 4.02
N THR A 186 -16.60 10.01 5.27
CA THR A 186 -16.03 8.86 5.99
C THR A 186 -17.13 7.82 6.31
N LYS A 187 -16.78 6.64 6.86
CA LYS A 187 -17.78 5.64 7.34
C LYS A 187 -18.74 6.26 8.36
N VAL A 188 -18.22 7.20 9.12
CA VAL A 188 -18.84 7.69 10.34
C VAL A 188 -19.71 8.94 10.11
N ASN A 189 -19.38 9.78 9.12
CA ASN A 189 -20.12 11.02 8.86
C ASN A 189 -21.08 10.93 7.65
N CYS A 190 -21.21 9.76 7.04
CA CYS A 190 -22.08 9.58 5.88
C CYS A 190 -23.47 9.09 6.34
N LEU A 191 -24.51 9.83 5.98
CA LEU A 191 -25.91 9.50 6.31
C LEU A 191 -26.45 8.26 5.58
N GLY A 192 -25.70 7.70 4.63
CA GLY A 192 -26.12 6.54 3.85
C GLY A 192 -27.45 6.81 3.12
N THR A 193 -28.38 5.86 3.21
CA THR A 193 -29.72 5.94 2.60
C THR A 193 -30.59 7.07 3.15
N LYS A 194 -30.27 7.62 4.33
CA LYS A 194 -30.97 8.78 4.93
C LYS A 194 -30.50 10.13 4.35
N CYS A 195 -29.47 10.13 3.50
CA CYS A 195 -28.93 11.35 2.92
C CYS A 195 -29.93 12.01 1.96
N PRO A 196 -30.23 13.32 2.08
CA PRO A 196 -31.12 14.02 1.14
C PRO A 196 -30.64 14.00 -0.32
N LEU A 197 -29.33 13.83 -0.53
CA LEU A 197 -28.69 13.79 -1.85
C LEU A 197 -28.30 12.35 -2.26
N TYR A 198 -28.95 11.32 -1.69
CA TYR A 198 -28.59 9.91 -1.93
C TYR A 198 -28.63 9.51 -3.41
N ASP A 199 -29.69 9.90 -4.13
CA ASP A 199 -29.87 9.54 -5.54
C ASP A 199 -28.86 10.22 -6.47
N ASP A 200 -28.40 11.41 -6.09
CA ASP A 200 -27.39 12.17 -6.84
C ASP A 200 -25.96 12.01 -6.29
N CYS A 201 -25.78 11.11 -5.32
CA CYS A 201 -24.51 10.82 -4.67
C CYS A 201 -23.60 9.98 -5.59
N PHE A 202 -22.43 10.54 -5.90
CA PHE A 202 -21.40 9.91 -6.72
C PHE A 202 -20.98 8.51 -6.20
N LEU A 203 -20.73 8.38 -4.90
CA LEU A 203 -20.36 7.10 -4.29
C LEU A 203 -21.47 6.05 -4.42
N THR A 204 -22.73 6.46 -4.23
CA THR A 204 -23.88 5.54 -4.33
C THR A 204 -24.05 5.04 -5.77
N LYS A 205 -23.92 5.94 -6.76
CA LYS A 205 -23.97 5.58 -8.19
C LYS A 205 -22.84 4.60 -8.55
N ALA A 206 -21.60 4.90 -8.16
CA ALA A 206 -20.45 4.02 -8.38
C ALA A 206 -20.64 2.63 -7.75
N ARG A 207 -21.20 2.54 -6.54
CA ARG A 207 -21.52 1.26 -5.89
C ARG A 207 -22.62 0.48 -6.63
N ARG A 208 -23.62 1.16 -7.20
CA ARG A 208 -24.67 0.50 -7.99
C ARG A 208 -24.11 -0.07 -9.28
N GLU A 209 -23.30 0.72 -9.99
CA GLU A 209 -22.59 0.29 -11.20
C GLU A 209 -21.68 -0.92 -10.90
N ALA A 210 -20.95 -0.90 -9.78
CA ALA A 210 -20.10 -2.01 -9.37
C ALA A 210 -20.86 -3.34 -9.18
N LYS A 211 -22.12 -3.29 -8.70
CA LYS A 211 -22.97 -4.49 -8.55
C LYS A 211 -23.35 -5.11 -9.89
N GLU A 212 -23.38 -4.33 -10.97
CA GLU A 212 -23.74 -4.75 -12.33
C GLU A 212 -22.52 -4.98 -13.23
N ALA A 213 -21.30 -4.82 -12.70
CA ALA A 213 -20.07 -4.94 -13.46
C ALA A 213 -19.78 -6.39 -13.86
N ASP A 214 -19.35 -6.59 -15.11
CA ASP A 214 -18.73 -7.83 -15.58
C ASP A 214 -17.28 -7.90 -15.08
N ILE A 215 -16.59 -6.76 -15.04
CA ILE A 215 -15.24 -6.66 -14.50
C ILE A 215 -15.20 -5.50 -13.52
N LEU A 216 -14.94 -5.79 -12.26
CA LEU A 216 -14.85 -4.82 -11.19
C LEU A 216 -13.40 -4.67 -10.72
N VAL A 217 -12.86 -3.47 -10.83
CA VAL A 217 -11.50 -3.14 -10.39
C VAL A 217 -11.56 -2.38 -9.07
N VAL A 218 -10.80 -2.84 -8.08
CA VAL A 218 -10.71 -2.26 -6.73
C VAL A 218 -9.26 -2.24 -6.22
N ASN A 219 -8.99 -1.55 -5.12
CA ASN A 219 -7.76 -1.80 -4.36
C ASN A 219 -7.90 -2.90 -3.31
N HIS A 220 -6.75 -3.41 -2.88
CA HIS A 220 -6.64 -4.32 -1.73
C HIS A 220 -7.34 -3.79 -0.47
N HIS A 221 -7.21 -2.50 -0.14
CA HIS A 221 -7.90 -1.93 1.02
C HIS A 221 -9.43 -2.05 0.92
N LEU A 222 -10.03 -1.73 -0.22
CA LEU A 222 -11.49 -1.82 -0.40
C LEU A 222 -11.94 -3.28 -0.48
N PHE A 223 -11.13 -4.14 -1.10
CA PHE A 223 -11.33 -5.58 -1.08
C PHE A 223 -11.41 -6.11 0.35
N LEU A 224 -10.38 -5.88 1.17
CA LEU A 224 -10.34 -6.29 2.57
C LEU A 224 -11.45 -5.64 3.40
N SER A 225 -11.83 -4.39 3.10
CA SER A 225 -12.98 -3.73 3.72
C SER A 225 -14.31 -4.44 3.46
N SER A 226 -14.48 -4.98 2.26
CA SER A 226 -15.67 -5.77 1.95
C SER A 226 -15.69 -7.10 2.69
N LEU A 227 -14.51 -7.68 2.92
CA LEU A 227 -14.36 -8.95 3.62
C LEU A 227 -14.72 -8.83 5.10
N ALA A 228 -14.20 -7.82 5.81
CA ALA A 228 -14.50 -7.63 7.23
C ALA A 228 -15.98 -7.30 7.51
N ILE A 229 -16.66 -6.63 6.57
CA ILE A 229 -18.06 -6.22 6.74
C ILE A 229 -19.04 -7.38 6.47
N ALA A 230 -18.65 -8.36 5.65
CA ALA A 230 -19.46 -9.54 5.39
C ALA A 230 -19.71 -10.36 6.68
N ASP A 231 -18.74 -10.36 7.61
CA ASP A 231 -18.84 -11.00 8.93
C ASP A 231 -19.88 -10.31 9.85
N GLU A 232 -20.19 -9.03 9.61
CA GLU A 232 -21.11 -8.23 10.44
C GLU A 232 -22.57 -8.22 9.92
N GLY A 233 -22.89 -8.96 8.86
CA GLY A 233 -24.25 -9.05 8.31
C GLY A 233 -24.79 -7.76 7.67
N ALA A 234 -23.93 -6.81 7.33
CA ALA A 234 -24.29 -5.55 6.66
C ALA A 234 -24.26 -5.67 5.11
N ASP A 235 -24.85 -4.69 4.42
CA ASP A 235 -24.84 -4.62 2.94
C ASP A 235 -23.42 -4.79 2.38
N GLU A 236 -23.18 -5.88 1.65
CA GLU A 236 -21.90 -6.17 1.00
C GLU A 236 -21.47 -4.98 0.11
N ILE A 237 -20.26 -4.47 0.36
CA ILE A 237 -19.69 -3.37 -0.42
C ILE A 237 -19.36 -3.80 -1.85
N LEU A 238 -18.89 -5.04 -2.00
CA LEU A 238 -18.47 -5.62 -3.27
C LEU A 238 -19.32 -6.87 -3.56
N PRO A 239 -19.75 -7.08 -4.81
CA PRO A 239 -20.47 -8.30 -5.18
C PRO A 239 -19.56 -9.54 -5.11
N SER A 240 -20.14 -10.71 -4.81
CA SER A 240 -19.47 -11.99 -5.09
C SER A 240 -19.30 -12.18 -6.60
N MET A 241 -18.12 -12.64 -7.02
CA MET A 241 -17.77 -12.77 -8.44
C MET A 241 -16.99 -14.06 -8.69
N PRO A 242 -17.40 -14.91 -9.66
CA PRO A 242 -16.84 -16.25 -9.89
C PRO A 242 -15.32 -16.36 -10.00
N LEU A 243 -14.64 -15.26 -10.35
CA LEU A 243 -13.20 -15.16 -10.32
C LEU A 243 -12.76 -13.92 -9.52
N THR A 244 -11.90 -14.14 -8.53
CA THR A 244 -11.18 -13.09 -7.83
C THR A 244 -9.69 -13.13 -8.20
N VAL A 245 -9.19 -12.02 -8.75
CA VAL A 245 -7.77 -11.83 -9.07
C VAL A 245 -7.17 -10.83 -8.07
N ILE A 246 -6.15 -11.25 -7.34
CA ILE A 246 -5.32 -10.39 -6.49
C ILE A 246 -4.00 -10.13 -7.24
N ASP A 247 -3.88 -8.95 -7.86
CA ASP A 247 -2.67 -8.49 -8.54
C ASP A 247 -1.77 -7.69 -7.60
N GLU A 248 -0.46 -7.83 -7.73
CA GLU A 248 0.53 -7.40 -6.74
C GLU A 248 0.27 -8.00 -5.34
N ALA A 249 -0.11 -9.28 -5.32
CA ALA A 249 -0.51 -10.01 -4.11
C ALA A 249 0.54 -10.02 -2.98
N HIS A 250 1.80 -9.71 -3.27
CA HIS A 250 2.84 -9.55 -2.26
C HIS A 250 2.54 -8.45 -1.23
N GLN A 251 1.71 -7.45 -1.57
CA GLN A 251 1.31 -6.40 -0.63
C GLN A 251 0.12 -6.77 0.24
N LEU A 252 -0.64 -7.78 -0.17
CA LEU A 252 -1.88 -8.14 0.51
C LEU A 252 -1.68 -8.42 2.00
N PRO A 253 -0.63 -9.18 2.44
CA PRO A 253 -0.41 -9.42 3.86
C PRO A 253 -0.21 -8.17 4.71
N GLY A 254 0.68 -7.27 4.27
CA GLY A 254 0.94 -6.03 5.00
C GLY A 254 -0.32 -5.16 5.10
N ILE A 255 -1.06 -5.04 4.00
CA ILE A 255 -2.30 -4.25 3.97
C ILE A 255 -3.40 -4.88 4.84
N ALA A 256 -3.49 -6.21 4.88
CA ALA A 256 -4.46 -6.92 5.71
C ALA A 256 -4.18 -6.72 7.21
N THR A 257 -2.91 -6.85 7.63
CA THR A 257 -2.48 -6.56 9.00
C THR A 257 -2.89 -5.16 9.45
N ASP A 258 -2.64 -4.15 8.61
CA ASP A 258 -3.06 -2.76 8.90
C ASP A 258 -4.58 -2.59 8.96
N PHE A 259 -5.32 -3.39 8.19
CA PHE A 259 -6.76 -3.26 8.03
C PHE A 259 -7.57 -3.94 9.13
N PHE A 260 -7.21 -5.15 9.53
CA PHE A 260 -7.89 -5.93 10.57
C PHE A 260 -7.46 -5.53 12.01
N GLY A 261 -6.60 -4.51 12.12
CA GLY A 261 -6.22 -3.94 13.41
C GLY A 261 -7.24 -2.93 13.93
N ASP A 262 -7.46 -2.93 15.24
CA ASP A 262 -8.26 -1.90 15.91
C ASP A 262 -7.42 -0.65 16.13
N LEU A 263 -8.00 0.52 15.86
CA LEU A 263 -7.36 1.81 16.05
C LEU A 263 -8.21 2.72 16.93
N PHE A 264 -7.66 3.09 18.08
CA PHE A 264 -8.14 4.17 18.92
C PHE A 264 -7.25 5.41 18.74
N SER A 265 -7.85 6.57 18.50
CA SER A 265 -7.10 7.82 18.28
C SER A 265 -7.69 8.98 19.08
N THR A 266 -6.84 9.63 19.88
CA THR A 266 -7.26 10.80 20.66
C THR A 266 -7.70 11.95 19.76
N ASN A 267 -7.04 12.17 18.61
CA ASN A 267 -7.46 13.19 17.65
C ASN A 267 -8.85 12.89 17.05
N ALA A 268 -9.19 11.62 16.82
CA ALA A 268 -10.53 11.26 16.31
C ALA A 268 -11.64 11.53 17.34
N VAL A 269 -11.32 11.46 18.64
CA VAL A 269 -12.20 11.88 19.74
C VAL A 269 -12.33 13.41 19.79
N LEU A 270 -11.23 14.16 19.61
CA LEU A 270 -11.29 15.63 19.51
C LEU A 270 -12.16 16.09 18.33
N GLU A 271 -12.10 15.38 17.20
CA GLU A 271 -12.99 15.61 16.06
C GLU A 271 -14.46 15.32 16.42
N LEU A 272 -14.75 14.24 17.16
CA LEU A 272 -16.12 13.97 17.65
C LEU A 272 -16.63 15.12 18.52
N ALA A 273 -15.81 15.63 19.45
CA ALA A 273 -16.19 16.74 20.33
C ALA A 273 -16.52 18.01 19.53
N ARG A 274 -15.70 18.34 18.51
CA ARG A 274 -15.94 19.49 17.61
C ARG A 274 -17.21 19.32 16.78
N ASP A 275 -17.39 18.15 16.16
CA ASP A 275 -18.57 17.85 15.35
C ASP A 275 -19.84 17.93 16.19
N THR A 276 -19.79 17.38 17.41
CA THR A 276 -20.91 17.44 18.38
C THR A 276 -21.23 18.88 18.76
N LEU A 277 -20.22 19.70 19.06
CA LEU A 277 -20.44 21.10 19.44
C LEU A 277 -21.08 21.89 18.29
N GLN A 278 -20.58 21.72 17.07
CA GLN A 278 -21.09 22.40 15.88
C GLN A 278 -22.53 21.98 15.56
N LEU A 279 -22.79 20.67 15.48
CA LEU A 279 -24.11 20.13 15.17
C LEU A 279 -25.13 20.40 16.28
N GLY A 280 -24.74 20.24 17.54
CA GLY A 280 -25.58 20.52 18.70
C GLY A 280 -26.02 21.99 18.75
N LYS A 281 -25.08 22.93 18.59
CA LYS A 281 -25.40 24.38 18.55
C LYS A 281 -26.22 24.79 17.34
N THR A 282 -26.14 24.07 16.23
CA THR A 282 -26.87 24.43 15.01
C THR A 282 -28.27 23.82 15.01
N ASN A 283 -28.38 22.54 15.35
CA ASN A 283 -29.56 21.71 15.11
C ASN A 283 -30.30 21.28 16.39
N ALA A 284 -29.71 21.44 17.58
CA ALA A 284 -30.30 21.02 18.86
C ALA A 284 -29.93 21.98 20.02
N LYS A 285 -30.10 23.29 19.83
CA LYS A 285 -29.65 24.34 20.78
C LYS A 285 -30.13 24.15 22.22
N ASP A 286 -31.36 23.68 22.39
CA ASP A 286 -32.02 23.42 23.66
C ASP A 286 -31.79 21.99 24.18
N GLY A 287 -31.05 21.17 23.43
CA GLY A 287 -30.88 19.75 23.69
C GLY A 287 -29.91 19.41 24.81
N ALA A 288 -28.92 20.27 25.06
CA ALA A 288 -27.94 20.14 26.14
C ALA A 288 -27.10 21.42 26.27
N ASN A 289 -26.29 21.50 27.33
CA ASN A 289 -25.18 22.45 27.38
C ASN A 289 -23.97 21.89 26.62
N TRP A 290 -24.01 22.01 25.29
CA TRP A 290 -23.01 21.43 24.38
C TRP A 290 -21.58 21.85 24.69
N ASP A 291 -21.37 23.10 25.12
CA ASP A 291 -20.04 23.61 25.48
C ASP A 291 -19.43 22.79 26.62
N VAL A 292 -20.20 22.53 27.68
CA VAL A 292 -19.71 21.81 28.87
C VAL A 292 -19.40 20.35 28.54
N VAL A 293 -20.33 19.66 27.91
CA VAL A 293 -20.19 18.22 27.63
C VAL A 293 -19.03 17.97 26.65
N THR A 294 -18.90 18.79 25.61
CA THR A 294 -17.82 18.63 24.62
C THR A 294 -16.46 19.09 25.15
N SER A 295 -16.42 20.11 26.01
CA SER A 295 -15.17 20.56 26.64
C SER A 295 -14.56 19.51 27.56
N GLU A 296 -15.39 18.72 28.25
CA GLU A 296 -14.91 17.64 29.11
C GLU A 296 -14.29 16.52 28.30
N VAL A 297 -14.92 16.11 27.19
CA VAL A 297 -14.35 15.13 26.25
C VAL A 297 -13.05 15.63 25.63
N ASP A 298 -13.02 16.89 25.17
CA ASP A 298 -11.82 17.52 24.58
C ASP A 298 -10.65 17.57 25.59
N ARG A 299 -10.94 17.96 26.84
CA ARG A 299 -9.97 18.01 27.94
C ARG A 299 -9.42 16.62 28.26
N SER A 300 -10.28 15.62 28.46
CA SER A 300 -9.87 14.26 28.81
C SER A 300 -9.06 13.58 27.69
N ALA A 301 -9.43 13.79 26.42
CA ALA A 301 -8.68 13.24 25.30
C ALA A 301 -7.28 13.85 25.16
N LYS A 302 -7.13 15.16 25.46
CA LYS A 302 -5.83 15.83 25.52
C LYS A 302 -4.99 15.34 26.71
N GLU A 303 -5.62 15.08 27.86
CA GLU A 303 -4.93 14.54 29.04
C GLU A 303 -4.34 13.15 28.75
N VAL A 304 -5.09 12.25 28.11
CA VAL A 304 -4.55 10.94 27.68
C VAL A 304 -3.33 11.11 26.78
N ALA A 305 -3.41 12.00 25.78
CA ALA A 305 -2.28 12.25 24.88
C ALA A 305 -1.07 12.86 25.62
N LEU A 306 -1.32 13.74 26.58
CA LEU A 306 -0.28 14.35 27.41
C LEU A 306 0.39 13.30 28.31
N SER A 307 -0.40 12.42 28.94
CA SER A 307 0.10 11.34 29.78
C SER A 307 0.97 10.36 29.01
N VAL A 308 0.64 10.04 27.76
CA VAL A 308 1.52 9.22 26.92
C VAL A 308 2.87 9.92 26.69
N SER A 309 2.86 11.22 26.38
CA SER A 309 4.12 11.96 26.17
C SER A 309 4.94 12.19 27.46
N THR A 310 4.29 12.37 28.61
CA THR A 310 4.95 12.82 29.86
C THR A 310 5.18 11.71 30.87
N LYS A 311 4.21 10.78 31.03
CA LYS A 311 4.30 9.66 31.98
C LYS A 311 4.98 8.44 31.36
N LEU A 312 4.80 8.21 30.05
CA LEU A 312 5.38 7.06 29.33
C LEU A 312 6.60 7.42 28.46
N ASP A 313 7.08 8.67 28.53
CA ASP A 313 8.27 9.17 27.84
C ASP A 313 8.28 8.88 26.31
N PHE A 314 7.19 9.28 25.64
CA PHE A 314 7.08 9.22 24.18
C PHE A 314 7.48 10.56 23.55
N LEU A 315 8.37 10.50 22.56
CA LEU A 315 8.68 11.62 21.66
C LEU A 315 7.80 11.61 20.41
N GLU A 316 7.71 12.75 19.71
CA GLU A 316 7.00 12.83 18.44
C GLU A 316 7.61 11.85 17.41
N GLY A 317 6.79 10.94 16.89
CA GLY A 317 7.19 9.91 15.94
C GLY A 317 7.44 8.54 16.56
N ASP A 318 7.55 8.45 17.90
CA ASP A 318 7.79 7.19 18.59
C ASP A 318 6.66 6.18 18.34
N ARG A 319 7.07 4.92 18.15
CA ARG A 319 6.22 3.74 18.04
C ARG A 319 6.78 2.68 18.97
N LYS A 320 6.03 2.24 19.98
CA LYS A 320 6.50 1.25 20.96
C LYS A 320 5.45 0.16 21.16
N SER A 321 5.90 -1.08 21.29
CA SER A 321 5.04 -2.19 21.70
C SER A 321 4.62 -1.96 23.13
N VAL A 322 3.41 -2.36 23.49
CA VAL A 322 2.95 -2.26 24.88
C VAL A 322 3.77 -3.15 25.81
N ASP A 323 4.26 -4.29 25.31
CA ASP A 323 5.20 -5.17 26.04
C ASP A 323 6.49 -4.43 26.46
N ASP A 324 6.87 -3.36 25.76
CA ASP A 324 8.07 -2.55 26.03
C ASP A 324 7.75 -1.28 26.86
N ILE A 325 6.50 -1.10 27.29
CA ILE A 325 6.05 0.03 28.12
C ILE A 325 5.88 -0.47 29.56
N PRO A 326 6.87 -0.26 30.45
CA PRO A 326 6.85 -0.83 31.79
C PRO A 326 5.70 -0.33 32.68
N ASP A 327 5.21 0.90 32.45
CA ASP A 327 4.26 1.58 33.33
C ASP A 327 2.94 1.96 32.61
N LEU A 328 2.41 1.08 31.74
CA LEU A 328 1.16 1.35 31.01
C LEU A 328 -0.01 1.70 31.96
N GLY A 329 -0.01 1.12 33.16
CA GLY A 329 -1.00 1.38 34.23
C GLY A 329 -1.13 2.87 34.60
N LEU A 330 -0.10 3.69 34.37
CA LEU A 330 -0.15 5.15 34.59
C LEU A 330 -1.20 5.87 33.72
N LEU A 331 -1.67 5.24 32.65
CA LEU A 331 -2.74 5.75 31.79
C LEU A 331 -4.15 5.45 32.31
N ILE A 332 -4.31 4.47 33.22
CA ILE A 332 -5.63 4.01 33.68
C ILE A 332 -6.50 5.18 34.17
N PRO A 333 -6.03 6.08 35.05
CA PRO A 333 -6.87 7.17 35.54
C PRO A 333 -7.37 8.11 34.43
N ASP A 334 -6.51 8.38 33.43
CA ASP A 334 -6.83 9.31 32.34
C ASP A 334 -7.77 8.66 31.31
N LEU A 335 -7.58 7.37 31.04
CA LEU A 335 -8.47 6.58 30.20
C LEU A 335 -9.84 6.40 30.87
N GLU A 336 -9.91 6.18 32.19
CA GLU A 336 -11.17 6.09 32.93
C GLU A 336 -11.94 7.42 32.86
N GLN A 337 -11.23 8.53 33.06
CA GLN A 337 -11.82 9.86 32.96
C GLN A 337 -12.34 10.15 31.55
N LEU A 338 -11.61 9.74 30.51
CA LEU A 338 -12.08 9.86 29.13
C LEU A 338 -13.30 8.97 28.86
N GLY A 339 -13.31 7.72 29.32
CA GLY A 339 -14.43 6.80 29.19
C GLY A 339 -15.70 7.34 29.87
N ARG A 340 -15.57 7.95 31.05
CA ARG A 340 -16.69 8.65 31.73
C ARG A 340 -17.20 9.83 30.91
N ALA A 341 -16.31 10.71 30.44
CA ALA A 341 -16.71 11.87 29.63
C ALA A 341 -17.42 11.46 28.32
N LEU A 342 -16.95 10.39 27.67
CA LEU A 342 -17.61 9.82 26.49
C LEU A 342 -18.96 9.18 26.84
N SER A 343 -19.08 8.52 27.98
CA SER A 343 -20.35 7.94 28.44
C SER A 343 -21.39 9.04 28.71
N ASP A 344 -20.99 10.13 29.37
CA ASP A 344 -21.85 11.29 29.60
C ASP A 344 -22.30 11.92 28.26
N LEU A 345 -21.38 12.05 27.30
CA LEU A 345 -21.70 12.51 25.94
C LEU A 345 -22.67 11.55 25.24
N SER A 346 -22.47 10.24 25.36
CA SER A 346 -23.35 9.21 24.77
C SER A 346 -24.79 9.34 25.28
N GLU A 347 -24.98 9.52 26.59
CA GLU A 347 -26.31 9.73 27.18
C GLU A 347 -26.97 11.02 26.66
N VAL A 348 -26.21 12.11 26.52
CA VAL A 348 -26.69 13.36 25.92
C VAL A 348 -27.10 13.16 24.46
N LEU A 349 -26.31 12.41 23.68
CA LEU A 349 -26.61 12.09 22.29
C LEU A 349 -27.85 11.20 22.16
N LYS A 350 -28.01 10.19 23.04
CA LYS A 350 -29.22 9.35 23.12
C LYS A 350 -30.47 10.17 23.39
N ALA A 351 -30.40 11.11 24.35
CA ALA A 351 -31.52 12.00 24.67
C ALA A 351 -31.93 12.93 23.50
N ASN A 352 -31.00 13.17 22.56
CA ASN A 352 -31.22 14.03 21.40
C ASN A 352 -31.44 13.25 20.09
N LYS A 353 -31.56 11.92 20.15
CA LYS A 353 -31.78 11.05 19.00
C LYS A 353 -33.07 11.41 18.26
N GLY A 354 -33.03 11.41 16.93
CA GLY A 354 -34.14 11.72 16.03
C GLY A 354 -34.36 13.22 15.78
N ARG A 355 -33.64 14.11 16.48
CA ARG A 355 -33.75 15.57 16.24
C ARG A 355 -33.11 15.99 14.92
N ASN A 356 -32.01 15.34 14.53
CA ASN A 356 -31.31 15.59 13.28
C ASN A 356 -30.49 14.35 12.89
N ALA A 357 -30.52 13.99 11.61
CA ALA A 357 -29.88 12.77 11.14
C ALA A 357 -28.34 12.79 11.28
N ASP A 358 -27.68 13.95 11.21
CA ASP A 358 -26.23 14.06 11.44
C ASP A 358 -25.89 13.94 12.93
N ILE A 359 -26.75 14.40 13.84
CA ILE A 359 -26.60 14.15 15.29
C ILE A 359 -26.73 12.65 15.59
N ASP A 360 -27.67 11.96 14.93
CA ASP A 360 -27.86 10.52 15.10
C ASP A 360 -26.62 9.70 14.70
N LEU A 361 -25.76 10.20 13.81
CA LEU A 361 -24.49 9.55 13.45
C LEU A 361 -23.41 9.69 14.54
N LEU A 362 -23.52 10.68 15.42
CA LEU A 362 -22.52 10.91 16.48
C LEU A 362 -22.62 9.84 17.57
N LEU A 363 -23.81 9.30 17.83
CA LEU A 363 -24.01 8.33 18.91
C LEU A 363 -23.24 7.01 18.67
N PRO A 364 -23.40 6.29 17.54
CA PRO A 364 -22.62 5.09 17.28
C PRO A 364 -21.10 5.36 17.25
N ARG A 365 -20.68 6.55 16.80
CA ARG A 365 -19.28 6.97 16.85
C ARG A 365 -18.77 7.07 18.29
N CYS A 366 -19.57 7.68 19.16
CA CYS A 366 -19.24 7.84 20.57
C CYS A 366 -19.19 6.48 21.27
N GLU A 367 -20.17 5.61 21.02
CA GLU A 367 -20.23 4.25 21.58
C GLU A 367 -19.02 3.40 21.14
N ASN A 368 -18.63 3.45 19.87
CA ASN A 368 -17.41 2.79 19.41
C ASN A 368 -16.14 3.31 20.11
N PHE A 369 -16.05 4.62 20.40
CA PHE A 369 -14.91 5.13 21.19
C PHE A 369 -14.96 4.68 22.65
N ILE A 370 -16.15 4.51 23.24
CA ILE A 370 -16.30 3.94 24.59
C ILE A 370 -15.79 2.50 24.61
N GLU A 371 -16.19 1.67 23.64
CA GLU A 371 -15.72 0.30 23.49
C GLU A 371 -14.20 0.23 23.36
N GLN A 372 -13.63 1.06 22.48
CA GLN A 372 -12.20 1.15 22.29
C GLN A 372 -11.45 1.58 23.57
N VAL A 373 -11.93 2.60 24.27
CA VAL A 373 -11.32 3.05 25.54
C VAL A 373 -11.42 1.95 26.61
N ASN A 374 -12.56 1.26 26.70
CA ASN A 374 -12.76 0.16 27.64
C ASN A 374 -11.84 -1.01 27.35
N ASP A 375 -11.66 -1.38 26.08
CA ASP A 375 -10.73 -2.43 25.67
C ASP A 375 -9.28 -2.10 26.10
N TRP A 376 -8.85 -0.85 25.95
CA TRP A 376 -7.54 -0.40 26.42
C TRP A 376 -7.44 -0.33 27.95
N LEU A 377 -8.51 0.07 28.64
CA LEU A 377 -8.58 0.07 30.10
C LEU A 377 -8.46 -1.34 30.69
N MET A 378 -9.23 -2.29 30.18
CA MET A 378 -9.23 -3.67 30.65
C MET A 378 -7.86 -4.31 30.45
N PHE A 379 -7.22 -4.06 29.30
CA PHE A 379 -5.86 -4.52 29.05
C PHE A 379 -4.84 -3.92 30.02
N ALA A 380 -4.86 -2.60 30.21
CA ALA A 380 -3.92 -1.93 31.11
C ALA A 380 -4.08 -2.37 32.58
N ALA A 381 -5.32 -2.58 33.03
CA ALA A 381 -5.60 -3.08 34.37
C ALA A 381 -5.13 -4.53 34.57
N GLY A 382 -5.32 -5.40 33.56
CA GLY A 382 -4.84 -6.79 33.60
C GLY A 382 -3.31 -6.89 33.76
N GLN A 383 -2.55 -6.01 33.10
CA GLN A 383 -1.09 -5.98 33.26
C GLN A 383 -0.64 -5.53 34.66
N GLU A 384 -1.37 -4.62 35.32
CA GLU A 384 -1.08 -4.27 36.72
C GLU A 384 -1.34 -5.46 37.66
N GLU A 385 -2.43 -6.22 37.43
CA GLU A 385 -2.73 -7.42 38.22
C GLU A 385 -1.67 -8.50 38.03
N ASP A 386 -1.23 -8.77 36.79
CA ASP A 386 -0.18 -9.74 36.48
C ASP A 386 1.20 -9.31 37.05
N ALA A 387 1.54 -8.02 36.93
CA ALA A 387 2.78 -7.48 37.51
C ALA A 387 2.76 -7.54 39.04
N ALA A 388 1.63 -7.16 39.67
CA ALA A 388 1.45 -7.26 41.12
C ALA A 388 1.46 -8.72 41.61
N ALA A 389 0.91 -9.66 40.83
CA ALA A 389 0.93 -11.09 41.13
C ALA A 389 2.32 -11.73 40.96
N ALA A 390 3.12 -11.26 40.00
CA ALA A 390 4.51 -11.69 39.83
C ALA A 390 5.43 -11.19 40.97
N GLU A 391 5.09 -10.07 41.61
CA GLU A 391 5.85 -9.47 42.70
C GLU A 391 5.37 -9.84 44.12
N ALA A 392 4.19 -10.47 44.30
CA ALA A 392 3.59 -10.70 45.62
C ALA A 392 3.35 -12.18 46.03
N VAL A 393 3.78 -12.51 47.26
CA VAL A 393 3.22 -13.57 48.15
C VAL A 393 2.09 -12.90 49.00
N PRO A 394 1.00 -13.58 49.38
CA PRO A 394 -0.35 -13.01 49.31
C PRO A 394 -0.71 -12.10 50.50
N GLU A 395 -1.41 -11.00 50.22
CA GLU A 395 -2.65 -10.64 50.94
C GLU A 395 -3.39 -9.46 50.27
N GLY A 396 -4.58 -9.76 49.75
CA GLY A 396 -5.81 -9.01 50.01
C GLY A 396 -5.92 -7.55 49.58
N ILE A 397 -5.97 -7.29 48.26
CA ILE A 397 -6.72 -6.14 47.71
C ILE A 397 -7.43 -6.59 46.43
N ASP A 398 -8.76 -6.70 46.47
CA ASP A 398 -9.62 -6.95 45.30
C ASP A 398 -9.68 -5.66 44.47
N ARG A 399 -8.76 -5.48 43.51
CA ARG A 399 -8.72 -4.34 42.58
C ARG A 399 -9.43 -4.68 41.27
N LYS A 400 -10.72 -5.02 41.31
CA LYS A 400 -11.49 -5.16 40.06
C LYS A 400 -11.58 -3.82 39.32
N PRO A 401 -11.20 -3.74 38.04
CA PRO A 401 -11.36 -2.51 37.25
C PRO A 401 -12.83 -2.07 37.20
N LEU A 402 -13.05 -0.76 37.24
CA LEU A 402 -14.38 -0.17 37.21
C LEU A 402 -15.02 -0.43 35.83
N ARG A 403 -16.03 -1.32 35.77
CA ARG A 403 -16.89 -1.45 34.58
C ARG A 403 -17.76 -0.19 34.44
N LEU A 404 -17.55 0.59 33.38
CA LEU A 404 -18.42 1.74 33.06
C LEU A 404 -19.83 1.24 32.66
N PRO A 405 -20.92 1.94 33.03
CA PRO A 405 -22.28 1.49 32.72
C PRO A 405 -22.57 1.60 31.22
N GLY A 406 -23.21 0.58 30.62
CA GLY A 406 -23.82 0.72 29.28
C GLY A 406 -23.62 -0.42 28.28
N LEU A 407 -22.76 -1.40 28.56
CA LEU A 407 -22.60 -2.60 27.73
C LEU A 407 -22.46 -3.83 28.63
N GLU A 408 -23.47 -4.69 28.63
CA GLU A 408 -23.36 -6.07 29.11
C GLU A 408 -22.53 -6.85 28.08
N SER A 409 -21.23 -6.62 28.00
CA SER A 409 -20.37 -7.53 27.24
C SER A 409 -20.20 -8.79 28.07
N GLU A 410 -20.88 -9.87 27.66
CA GLU A 410 -20.39 -11.21 27.92
C GLU A 410 -18.96 -11.24 27.35
N ALA A 411 -17.97 -11.12 28.23
CA ALA A 411 -16.61 -11.52 27.91
C ALA A 411 -16.66 -13.04 27.75
N GLU A 412 -17.15 -13.50 26.61
CA GLU A 412 -16.95 -14.86 26.17
C GLU A 412 -15.44 -15.09 26.15
N ALA A 413 -15.02 -16.10 26.89
CA ALA A 413 -13.66 -16.60 26.83
C ALA A 413 -13.32 -16.83 25.35
N VAL A 414 -12.32 -16.10 24.87
CA VAL A 414 -11.81 -16.17 23.50
C VAL A 414 -11.57 -17.63 23.15
N SER A 415 -12.24 -18.09 22.09
CA SER A 415 -12.15 -19.45 21.58
C SER A 415 -10.72 -19.79 21.12
N ASP A 416 -10.31 -21.04 21.31
CA ASP A 416 -9.15 -21.65 20.66
C ASP A 416 -9.23 -21.45 19.13
N GLY A 417 -8.58 -20.41 18.59
CA GLY A 417 -8.58 -20.15 17.14
C GLY A 417 -8.37 -18.70 16.68
N GLU A 418 -8.15 -17.71 17.55
CA GLU A 418 -7.82 -16.36 17.09
C GLU A 418 -6.32 -16.16 16.84
N SER A 419 -5.99 -15.59 15.68
CA SER A 419 -4.64 -15.19 15.33
C SER A 419 -4.05 -14.22 16.39
N PRO A 420 -2.79 -14.42 16.83
CA PRO A 420 -2.21 -13.63 17.91
C PRO A 420 -2.14 -12.16 17.54
N ARG A 421 -2.41 -11.27 18.49
CA ARG A 421 -2.46 -9.82 18.28
C ARG A 421 -1.34 -9.12 19.04
N VAL A 422 -0.89 -7.97 18.52
CA VAL A 422 0.07 -7.08 19.18
C VAL A 422 -0.57 -5.72 19.45
N ARG A 423 -0.46 -5.26 20.70
CA ARG A 423 -0.83 -3.91 21.08
C ARG A 423 0.37 -2.97 21.05
N TRP A 424 0.21 -1.80 20.43
CA TRP A 424 1.29 -0.81 20.33
C TRP A 424 0.74 0.61 20.28
N VAL A 425 1.56 1.58 20.68
CA VAL A 425 1.20 2.99 20.77
C VAL A 425 2.10 3.82 19.86
N GLN A 426 1.51 4.81 19.20
CA GLN A 426 2.22 5.81 18.40
C GLN A 426 1.92 7.22 18.90
N GLN A 427 2.96 8.01 19.10
CA GLN A 427 2.84 9.43 19.38
C GLN A 427 3.00 10.24 18.08
N GLY A 428 1.91 10.86 17.62
CA GLY A 428 1.93 11.77 16.48
C GLY A 428 1.96 13.24 16.91
N ARG A 429 2.14 14.13 15.92
CA ARG A 429 2.13 15.59 16.14
C ARG A 429 0.80 16.13 16.69
N THR A 430 -0.31 15.52 16.28
CA THR A 430 -1.67 16.01 16.55
C THR A 430 -2.43 15.15 17.56
N GLY A 431 -1.79 14.14 18.14
CA GLY A 431 -2.41 13.22 19.10
C GLY A 431 -1.76 11.84 19.10
N THR A 432 -2.32 10.98 19.93
CA THR A 432 -1.83 9.63 20.18
C THR A 432 -2.74 8.61 19.51
N ARG A 433 -2.15 7.53 19.02
CA ARG A 433 -2.85 6.40 18.41
C ARG A 433 -2.47 5.12 19.13
N PHE A 434 -3.48 4.32 19.42
CA PHE A 434 -3.35 3.04 20.08
C PHE A 434 -3.87 1.98 19.11
N TYR A 435 -3.05 0.96 18.87
CA TYR A 435 -3.29 -0.06 17.86
C TYR A 435 -3.37 -1.43 18.51
N ASN A 436 -4.32 -2.26 18.07
CA ASN A 436 -4.39 -3.69 18.35
C ASN A 436 -4.37 -4.45 17.04
N THR A 437 -3.19 -4.91 16.62
CA THR A 437 -2.95 -5.41 15.25
C THR A 437 -2.84 -6.94 15.25
N PRO A 438 -3.61 -7.68 14.43
CA PRO A 438 -3.42 -9.12 14.29
C PRO A 438 -2.11 -9.43 13.58
N LEU A 439 -1.39 -10.46 14.02
CA LEU A 439 -0.12 -10.88 13.42
C LEU A 439 -0.31 -11.74 12.17
N SER A 440 -1.51 -12.26 11.94
CA SER A 440 -1.91 -13.05 10.78
C SER A 440 -3.37 -12.78 10.42
N PHE A 441 -3.69 -12.90 9.13
CA PHE A 441 -5.06 -12.84 8.57
C PHE A 441 -5.38 -14.10 7.75
N ALA A 442 -4.50 -15.11 7.84
CA ALA A 442 -4.55 -16.35 7.08
C ALA A 442 -5.88 -17.10 7.24
N GLU A 443 -6.38 -17.19 8.47
CA GLU A 443 -7.62 -17.88 8.80
C GLU A 443 -8.85 -17.17 8.21
N ASP A 444 -8.91 -15.84 8.34
CA ASP A 444 -9.97 -15.03 7.77
C ASP A 444 -10.04 -15.20 6.24
N LEU A 445 -8.89 -15.06 5.55
CA LEU A 445 -8.84 -15.22 4.10
C LEU A 445 -9.27 -16.62 3.66
N ASN A 446 -8.82 -17.65 4.38
CA ASN A 446 -9.14 -19.04 4.05
C ASN A 446 -10.63 -19.33 4.25
N ARG A 447 -11.22 -18.89 5.37
CA ARG A 447 -12.66 -19.00 5.64
C ARG A 447 -13.47 -18.34 4.52
N LEU A 448 -13.15 -17.10 4.18
CA LEU A 448 -13.85 -16.33 3.14
C LEU A 448 -13.75 -16.96 1.76
N ARG A 449 -12.59 -17.50 1.41
CA ARG A 449 -12.41 -18.26 0.16
C ARG A 449 -13.32 -19.49 0.12
N HIS A 450 -13.41 -20.23 1.23
CA HIS A 450 -14.26 -21.40 1.34
C HIS A 450 -15.75 -21.07 1.25
N GLU A 451 -16.18 -19.98 1.86
CA GLU A 451 -17.57 -19.51 1.82
C GLU A 451 -18.01 -19.08 0.41
N LYS A 452 -17.11 -18.43 -0.34
CA LYS A 452 -17.42 -18.00 -1.71
C LYS A 452 -17.36 -19.14 -2.73
N GLY A 453 -16.45 -20.10 -2.58
CA GLY A 453 -16.37 -21.29 -3.47
C GLY A 453 -16.05 -20.98 -4.94
N GLU A 454 -15.40 -19.84 -5.18
CA GLU A 454 -15.09 -19.28 -6.50
C GLU A 454 -13.61 -19.53 -6.89
N ALA A 455 -13.21 -19.21 -8.13
CA ALA A 455 -11.81 -19.31 -8.56
C ALA A 455 -10.98 -18.13 -8.04
N TRP A 456 -9.74 -18.38 -7.61
CA TRP A 456 -8.84 -17.35 -7.08
C TRP A 456 -7.48 -17.39 -7.76
N VAL A 457 -6.99 -16.21 -8.18
CA VAL A 457 -5.66 -16.05 -8.76
C VAL A 457 -4.91 -14.97 -7.98
N PHE A 458 -3.84 -15.34 -7.32
CA PHE A 458 -2.89 -14.42 -6.71
C PHE A 458 -1.71 -14.29 -7.63
N THR A 459 -1.36 -13.07 -8.04
CA THR A 459 -0.21 -12.86 -8.92
C THR A 459 0.61 -11.65 -8.53
N SER A 460 1.92 -11.75 -8.73
CA SER A 460 2.89 -10.68 -8.51
C SER A 460 4.17 -11.02 -9.29
N ALA A 461 5.03 -10.04 -9.48
CA ALA A 461 6.35 -10.29 -10.06
C ALA A 461 7.29 -11.05 -9.11
N THR A 462 6.93 -11.06 -7.82
CA THR A 462 7.76 -11.53 -6.71
C THR A 462 6.84 -12.12 -5.64
N LEU A 463 6.77 -13.44 -5.54
CA LEU A 463 6.02 -14.19 -4.52
C LEU A 463 6.88 -15.29 -3.88
N SER A 464 7.87 -15.77 -4.60
CA SER A 464 8.79 -16.82 -4.19
C SER A 464 10.17 -16.26 -3.87
N VAL A 465 10.87 -16.95 -2.98
CA VAL A 465 12.30 -16.71 -2.69
C VAL A 465 13.07 -17.91 -3.22
N ALA A 466 13.97 -17.69 -4.18
CA ALA A 466 14.67 -18.77 -4.89
C ALA A 466 13.74 -19.88 -5.42
N GLY A 467 12.53 -19.53 -5.86
CA GLY A 467 11.53 -20.46 -6.40
C GLY A 467 10.62 -21.14 -5.36
N ASP A 468 10.86 -20.93 -4.06
CA ASP A 468 10.01 -21.46 -2.99
C ASP A 468 8.90 -20.47 -2.61
N PHE A 469 7.64 -20.93 -2.68
CA PHE A 469 6.44 -20.18 -2.34
C PHE A 469 5.96 -20.38 -0.90
N SER A 470 6.57 -21.32 -0.16
CA SER A 470 6.09 -21.76 1.16
C SER A 470 5.86 -20.61 2.13
N HIS A 471 6.73 -19.60 2.12
CA HIS A 471 6.59 -18.39 2.92
C HIS A 471 5.28 -17.66 2.62
N PHE A 472 5.06 -17.30 1.35
CA PHE A 472 3.87 -16.56 0.95
C PHE A 472 2.59 -17.36 1.19
N LEU A 473 2.59 -18.66 0.86
CA LEU A 473 1.43 -19.54 1.08
C LEU A 473 1.05 -19.64 2.56
N THR A 474 2.04 -19.74 3.45
CA THR A 474 1.81 -19.78 4.90
C THR A 474 1.27 -18.45 5.39
N GLU A 475 1.84 -17.33 4.94
CA GLU A 475 1.44 -15.99 5.37
C GLU A 475 -0.01 -15.64 5.00
N ILE A 476 -0.48 -16.10 3.83
CA ILE A 476 -1.87 -15.86 3.38
C ILE A 476 -2.85 -16.99 3.76
N GLY A 477 -2.38 -18.09 4.36
CA GLY A 477 -3.24 -19.20 4.78
C GLY A 477 -3.71 -20.13 3.65
N LEU A 478 -2.93 -20.28 2.58
CA LEU A 478 -3.29 -21.10 1.42
C LEU A 478 -2.24 -22.20 1.14
N PRO A 479 -1.97 -23.12 2.08
CA PRO A 479 -0.89 -24.11 1.96
C PRO A 479 -1.07 -25.07 0.77
N ASP A 480 -2.32 -25.37 0.38
CA ASP A 480 -2.64 -26.32 -0.70
C ASP A 480 -2.84 -25.64 -2.07
N ALA A 481 -2.54 -24.35 -2.20
CA ALA A 481 -2.72 -23.65 -3.48
C ALA A 481 -1.75 -24.17 -4.54
N LYS A 482 -2.22 -24.28 -5.80
CA LYS A 482 -1.33 -24.57 -6.93
C LYS A 482 -0.40 -23.39 -7.13
N THR A 483 0.90 -23.65 -7.26
CA THR A 483 1.91 -22.63 -7.51
C THR A 483 2.51 -22.78 -8.90
N ALA A 484 2.83 -21.65 -9.53
CA ALA A 484 3.56 -21.62 -10.79
C ALA A 484 4.42 -20.36 -10.84
N SER A 485 5.59 -20.48 -11.46
CA SER A 485 6.51 -19.36 -11.69
C SER A 485 6.95 -19.32 -13.14
N TRP A 486 6.85 -18.15 -13.75
CA TRP A 486 7.34 -17.90 -15.11
C TRP A 486 8.40 -16.80 -15.10
N PRO A 487 9.60 -17.07 -15.66
CA PRO A 487 10.67 -16.09 -15.69
C PRO A 487 10.28 -14.88 -16.55
N SER A 488 10.96 -13.76 -16.31
CA SER A 488 10.85 -12.60 -17.19
C SER A 488 11.35 -12.97 -18.60
N PRO A 489 10.73 -12.43 -19.66
CA PRO A 489 11.17 -12.65 -21.03
C PRO A 489 12.47 -11.90 -21.38
N PHE A 490 12.93 -10.97 -20.54
CA PHE A 490 14.08 -10.12 -20.85
C PHE A 490 15.41 -10.83 -20.57
N ASP A 491 16.37 -10.65 -21.47
CA ASP A 491 17.75 -11.09 -21.28
C ASP A 491 18.52 -10.11 -20.37
N TYR A 492 18.24 -10.18 -19.07
CA TYR A 492 18.87 -9.31 -18.08
C TYR A 492 20.40 -9.37 -18.09
N PHE A 493 20.99 -10.51 -18.47
CA PHE A 493 22.43 -10.70 -18.44
C PHE A 493 23.12 -9.83 -19.49
N SER A 494 22.55 -9.71 -20.69
CA SER A 494 23.09 -8.85 -21.75
C SER A 494 22.64 -7.39 -21.64
N LEU A 495 21.47 -7.14 -21.03
CA LEU A 495 20.90 -5.78 -20.95
C LEU A 495 21.40 -4.99 -19.74
N ALA A 496 21.70 -5.64 -18.62
CA ALA A 496 22.07 -4.93 -17.39
C ALA A 496 23.14 -5.63 -16.54
N SER A 497 23.82 -4.81 -15.73
CA SER A 497 24.80 -5.30 -14.75
C SER A 497 24.37 -5.03 -13.31
N LEU A 498 24.68 -6.00 -12.44
CA LEU A 498 24.64 -5.84 -10.99
C LEU A 498 26.04 -5.43 -10.53
N TYR A 499 26.19 -4.16 -10.14
CA TYR A 499 27.42 -3.63 -9.59
C TYR A 499 27.41 -3.67 -8.06
N LEU A 500 28.41 -4.32 -7.48
CA LEU A 500 28.62 -4.40 -6.03
C LEU A 500 29.92 -3.66 -5.67
N PRO A 501 29.83 -2.39 -5.20
CA PRO A 501 31.00 -1.58 -4.87
C PRO A 501 31.89 -2.23 -3.79
N LYS A 502 33.20 -1.99 -3.89
CA LYS A 502 34.19 -2.40 -2.88
C LYS A 502 34.61 -1.20 -2.03
N GLY A 503 34.96 -1.46 -0.76
CA GLY A 503 35.59 -0.47 0.11
C GLY A 503 34.64 0.60 0.66
N LEU A 504 33.33 0.41 0.54
CA LEU A 504 32.36 1.24 1.24
C LEU A 504 32.43 0.97 2.76
N PRO A 505 32.21 1.99 3.61
CA PRO A 505 32.12 1.79 5.04
C PRO A 505 30.89 0.92 5.38
N GLU A 506 30.80 0.43 6.61
CA GLU A 506 29.62 -0.31 7.07
C GLU A 506 28.34 0.55 6.97
N PRO A 507 27.17 -0.03 6.66
CA PRO A 507 25.91 0.72 6.49
C PRO A 507 25.49 1.60 7.68
N ASN A 508 25.96 1.28 8.88
CA ASN A 508 25.67 2.04 10.11
C ASN A 508 26.62 3.24 10.31
N SER A 509 27.64 3.39 9.47
CA SER A 509 28.58 4.51 9.54
C SER A 509 27.91 5.82 9.14
N PRO A 510 28.11 6.94 9.87
CA PRO A 510 27.62 8.26 9.47
C PRO A 510 28.10 8.71 8.09
N ALA A 511 29.28 8.26 7.65
CA ALA A 511 29.86 8.58 6.35
C ALA A 511 29.33 7.71 5.19
N PHE A 512 28.47 6.74 5.48
CA PHE A 512 27.97 5.79 4.49
C PHE A 512 27.18 6.45 3.36
N PRO A 513 26.18 7.31 3.60
CA PRO A 513 25.38 7.88 2.51
C PRO A 513 26.21 8.75 1.54
N GLU A 514 27.17 9.52 2.06
CA GLU A 514 28.08 10.29 1.21
C GLU A 514 28.96 9.36 0.35
N SER A 515 29.49 8.28 0.93
CA SER A 515 30.30 7.29 0.22
C SER A 515 29.51 6.58 -0.89
N VAL A 516 28.22 6.31 -0.65
CA VAL A 516 27.29 5.77 -1.66
C VAL A 516 27.16 6.72 -2.85
N ALA A 517 26.89 8.01 -2.60
CA ALA A 517 26.75 9.01 -3.66
C ALA A 517 28.04 9.14 -4.50
N ARG A 518 29.21 9.20 -3.83
CA ARG A 518 30.51 9.28 -4.51
C ARG A 518 30.83 8.02 -5.31
N SER A 519 30.52 6.85 -4.80
CA SER A 519 30.74 5.59 -5.52
C SER A 519 29.82 5.42 -6.73
N ALA A 520 28.60 5.96 -6.67
CA ALA A 520 27.65 5.92 -7.78
C ALA A 520 27.91 7.03 -8.83
N TRP A 521 28.64 8.09 -8.47
CA TRP A 521 28.85 9.26 -9.33
C TRP A 521 29.37 8.96 -10.75
N PRO A 522 30.35 8.06 -10.96
CA PRO A 522 30.80 7.73 -12.32
C PRO A 522 29.66 7.23 -13.23
N PHE A 523 28.70 6.50 -12.66
CA PHE A 523 27.53 5.98 -13.38
C PHE A 523 26.52 7.08 -13.66
N VAL A 524 26.23 7.94 -12.67
CA VAL A 524 25.37 9.13 -12.83
C VAL A 524 25.91 10.03 -13.95
N LYS A 525 27.22 10.27 -13.95
CA LYS A 525 27.91 11.07 -14.95
C LYS A 525 27.79 10.45 -16.34
N LYS A 526 28.08 9.14 -16.47
CA LYS A 526 28.01 8.46 -17.77
C LYS A 526 26.57 8.42 -18.31
N ALA A 527 25.58 8.13 -17.46
CA ALA A 527 24.17 8.12 -17.83
C ALA A 527 23.62 9.52 -18.15
N GLY A 528 24.32 10.60 -17.76
CA GLY A 528 23.91 11.98 -18.00
C GLY A 528 22.71 12.39 -17.14
N GLY A 529 22.62 11.86 -15.92
CA GLY A 529 21.38 11.80 -15.16
C GLY A 529 20.75 10.41 -15.29
N ARG A 530 19.42 10.33 -15.44
CA ARG A 530 18.68 9.05 -15.57
C ARG A 530 18.96 8.09 -14.42
N THR A 531 19.20 8.65 -13.24
CA THR A 531 19.54 7.88 -12.05
C THR A 531 18.46 7.99 -11.00
N PHE A 532 18.15 6.87 -10.39
CA PHE A 532 17.25 6.79 -9.25
C PHE A 532 17.98 6.20 -8.04
N PHE A 533 18.14 7.02 -7.01
CA PHE A 533 18.57 6.58 -5.69
C PHE A 533 17.35 6.19 -4.84
N LEU A 534 17.35 4.95 -4.39
CA LEU A 534 16.37 4.37 -3.48
C LEU A 534 17.06 4.14 -2.13
N CYS A 535 16.76 5.00 -1.17
CA CYS A 535 17.39 5.02 0.14
C CYS A 535 16.49 4.37 1.19
N THR A 536 17.07 3.73 2.21
CA THR A 536 16.27 3.17 3.32
C THR A 536 15.91 4.19 4.41
N SER A 537 16.44 5.42 4.37
CA SER A 537 16.12 6.47 5.35
C SER A 537 16.07 7.87 4.73
N LEU A 538 15.27 8.77 5.32
CA LEU A 538 15.19 10.17 4.89
C LEU A 538 16.52 10.91 5.09
N ARG A 539 17.26 10.60 6.17
CA ARG A 539 18.60 11.16 6.38
C ARG A 539 19.55 10.82 5.22
N ALA A 540 19.48 9.60 4.69
CA ALA A 540 20.29 9.21 3.53
C ALA A 540 19.84 9.93 2.26
N VAL A 541 18.52 10.15 2.06
CA VAL A 541 17.98 10.95 0.94
C VAL A 541 18.62 12.33 0.93
N ASP A 542 18.65 13.01 2.08
CA ASP A 542 19.16 14.37 2.19
C ASP A 542 20.65 14.44 1.85
N ILE A 543 21.45 13.60 2.51
CA ILE A 543 22.91 13.57 2.32
C ILE A 543 23.28 13.20 0.88
N ILE A 544 22.61 12.19 0.30
CA ILE A 544 22.89 11.75 -1.08
C ILE A 544 22.50 12.86 -2.07
N ALA A 545 21.32 13.48 -1.92
CA ALA A 545 20.88 14.55 -2.80
C ALA A 545 21.86 15.74 -2.79
N ASP A 546 22.30 16.16 -1.60
CA ASP A 546 23.24 17.28 -1.47
C ASP A 546 24.64 16.93 -2.02
N THR A 547 25.11 15.70 -1.79
CA THR A 547 26.39 15.22 -2.33
C THR A 547 26.36 15.15 -3.86
N VAL A 548 25.27 14.65 -4.45
CA VAL A 548 25.10 14.59 -5.92
C VAL A 548 25.05 16.00 -6.52
N LYS A 549 24.35 16.95 -5.87
CA LYS A 549 24.35 18.37 -6.28
C LYS A 549 25.75 18.97 -6.26
N GLN A 550 26.52 18.70 -5.19
CA GLN A 550 27.90 19.15 -5.09
C GLN A 550 28.77 18.61 -6.23
N LEU A 551 28.74 17.29 -6.44
CA LEU A 551 29.53 16.63 -7.49
C LEU A 551 29.14 17.11 -8.90
N ALA A 552 27.85 17.34 -9.15
CA ALA A 552 27.38 17.89 -10.42
C ALA A 552 27.92 19.30 -10.67
N ASN A 553 27.97 20.14 -9.64
CA ASN A 553 28.55 21.48 -9.73
C ASN A 553 30.08 21.44 -9.95
N GLU A 554 30.79 20.56 -9.23
CA GLU A 554 32.24 20.37 -9.37
C GLU A 554 32.62 19.92 -10.80
N ASP A 555 31.83 19.04 -11.41
CA ASP A 555 32.02 18.56 -12.78
C ASP A 555 31.36 19.45 -13.86
N GLY A 556 30.71 20.56 -13.47
CA GLY A 556 30.05 21.48 -14.39
C GLY A 556 28.86 20.87 -15.16
N MET A 557 28.23 19.83 -14.62
CA MET A 557 27.09 19.15 -15.23
C MET A 557 25.77 19.79 -14.79
N PRO A 558 24.94 20.31 -15.72
CA PRO A 558 23.64 20.87 -15.39
C PRO A 558 22.62 19.74 -15.12
N LEU A 559 22.68 19.13 -13.95
CA LEU A 559 21.76 18.09 -13.50
C LEU A 559 20.69 18.64 -12.55
N ARG A 560 19.45 18.22 -12.77
CA ARG A 560 18.35 18.51 -11.84
C ARG A 560 18.24 17.39 -10.80
N VAL A 561 18.55 17.70 -9.54
CA VAL A 561 18.40 16.75 -8.43
C VAL A 561 17.02 16.93 -7.80
N LEU A 562 16.16 15.94 -7.99
CA LEU A 562 14.80 15.85 -7.49
C LEU A 562 14.82 15.10 -6.16
N ARG A 563 14.65 15.80 -5.04
CA ARG A 563 14.69 15.24 -3.69
C ARG A 563 13.27 15.02 -3.17
N GLN A 564 13.01 13.86 -2.56
CA GLN A 564 11.78 13.64 -1.82
C GLN A 564 11.62 14.70 -0.71
N GLY A 565 10.46 15.37 -0.72
CA GLY A 565 10.16 16.49 0.18
C GLY A 565 10.07 17.83 -0.54
N ASP A 566 10.73 17.98 -1.71
CA ASP A 566 10.70 19.23 -2.50
C ASP A 566 9.38 19.42 -3.28
N GLY A 567 8.57 18.37 -3.39
CA GLY A 567 7.29 18.38 -4.11
C GLY A 567 6.47 17.13 -3.86
N THR A 568 5.31 17.03 -4.51
CA THR A 568 4.48 15.82 -4.44
C THR A 568 5.18 14.65 -5.13
N ARG A 569 4.97 13.42 -4.62
CA ARG A 569 5.53 12.20 -5.22
C ARG A 569 5.22 12.10 -6.73
N ARG A 570 3.97 12.33 -7.13
CA ARG A 570 3.55 12.30 -8.53
C ARG A 570 4.26 13.37 -9.36
N GLY A 571 4.36 14.60 -8.84
CA GLY A 571 5.06 15.70 -9.49
C GLY A 571 6.54 15.38 -9.72
N LEU A 572 7.25 14.89 -8.70
CA LEU A 572 8.66 14.52 -8.82
C LEU A 572 8.88 13.40 -9.85
N ILE A 573 7.99 12.40 -9.91
CA ILE A 573 8.05 11.33 -10.92
C ILE A 573 7.79 11.88 -12.32
N GLU A 574 6.78 12.75 -12.49
CA GLU A 574 6.49 13.38 -13.77
C GLU A 574 7.64 14.26 -14.26
N GLU A 575 8.29 15.00 -13.36
CA GLU A 575 9.47 15.80 -13.69
C GLU A 575 10.65 14.91 -14.10
N PHE A 576 10.91 13.83 -13.34
CA PHE A 576 11.95 12.85 -13.68
C PHE A 576 11.70 12.22 -15.05
N ARG A 577 10.44 11.90 -15.37
CA ARG A 577 10.05 11.35 -16.68
C ARG A 577 10.28 12.32 -17.85
N LYS A 578 10.15 13.63 -17.61
CA LYS A 578 10.23 14.67 -18.66
C LYS A 578 11.66 15.15 -18.89
N ASP A 579 12.53 15.05 -17.90
CA ASP A 579 13.89 15.57 -17.94
C ASP A 579 14.93 14.45 -17.80
N PRO A 580 15.53 13.98 -18.91
CA PRO A 580 16.61 12.99 -18.86
C PRO A 580 17.82 13.45 -18.05
N ALA A 581 18.06 14.77 -17.95
CA ALA A 581 19.17 15.34 -17.17
C ALA A 581 18.82 15.46 -15.67
N SER A 582 18.09 14.50 -15.13
CA SER A 582 17.65 14.51 -13.73
C SER A 582 18.10 13.28 -12.95
N VAL A 583 18.18 13.46 -11.63
CA VAL A 583 18.44 12.42 -10.63
C VAL A 583 17.33 12.48 -9.61
N LEU A 584 16.62 11.38 -9.39
CA LEU A 584 15.60 11.28 -8.35
C LEU A 584 16.20 10.58 -7.12
N VAL A 585 16.03 11.18 -5.95
CA VAL A 585 16.47 10.63 -4.66
C VAL A 585 15.26 10.50 -3.74
N GLY A 586 14.89 9.27 -3.40
CA GLY A 586 13.70 8.96 -2.60
C GLY A 586 13.92 7.81 -1.63
N SER A 587 13.06 7.75 -0.60
CA SER A 587 13.04 6.69 0.42
C SER A 587 12.20 5.49 -0.03
N MET A 588 11.94 4.53 0.88
CA MET A 588 10.99 3.41 0.72
C MET A 588 9.67 3.80 0.04
N SER A 589 9.15 5.00 0.33
CA SER A 589 7.94 5.50 -0.32
C SER A 589 8.04 5.62 -1.84
N PHE A 590 9.22 5.58 -2.44
CA PHE A 590 9.42 5.62 -3.89
C PHE A 590 9.69 4.23 -4.50
N TRP A 591 9.75 3.15 -3.71
CA TRP A 591 10.10 1.78 -4.18
C TRP A 591 8.99 1.07 -4.95
N GLU A 592 7.74 1.56 -4.86
CA GLU A 592 6.59 0.94 -5.51
C GLU A 592 5.88 1.90 -6.51
N GLY A 593 5.12 1.36 -7.46
CA GLY A 593 4.17 2.14 -8.28
C GLY A 593 4.76 3.19 -9.23
N ILE A 594 6.05 3.12 -9.59
CA ILE A 594 6.69 4.06 -10.53
C ILE A 594 6.94 3.37 -11.86
N ASP A 595 6.14 3.68 -12.89
CA ASP A 595 6.36 3.20 -14.26
C ASP A 595 7.11 4.23 -15.14
N ILE A 596 8.44 4.28 -15.09
CA ILE A 596 9.28 5.01 -16.06
C ILE A 596 9.68 4.06 -17.21
N LYS A 597 9.26 4.34 -18.45
CA LYS A 597 9.60 3.55 -19.64
C LYS A 597 10.79 4.14 -20.40
N GLY A 598 11.59 3.27 -21.04
CA GLY A 598 12.66 3.63 -21.97
C GLY A 598 13.94 4.14 -21.29
N GLU A 599 14.80 4.82 -22.07
CA GLU A 599 16.11 5.36 -21.63
C GLU A 599 16.05 6.38 -20.48
N THR A 600 14.88 6.72 -19.96
CA THR A 600 14.74 7.75 -18.91
C THR A 600 15.30 7.28 -17.56
N LEU A 601 15.42 5.98 -17.35
CA LEU A 601 16.06 5.38 -16.17
C LEU A 601 17.09 4.35 -16.62
N SER A 602 18.37 4.63 -16.40
CA SER A 602 19.48 3.73 -16.78
C SER A 602 20.32 3.30 -15.58
N VAL A 603 20.19 3.98 -14.45
CA VAL A 603 20.91 3.63 -13.22
C VAL A 603 19.94 3.60 -12.05
N VAL A 604 19.89 2.47 -11.35
CA VAL A 604 19.17 2.34 -10.09
C VAL A 604 20.20 2.06 -9.01
N VAL A 605 20.18 2.86 -7.94
CA VAL A 605 21.10 2.75 -6.81
C VAL A 605 20.30 2.45 -5.54
N ILE A 606 20.63 1.34 -4.90
CA ILE A 606 20.13 0.99 -3.57
C ILE A 606 21.25 1.23 -2.56
N ASP A 607 21.01 2.07 -1.56
CA ASP A 607 22.05 2.38 -0.55
C ASP A 607 22.38 1.15 0.32
N ARG A 608 21.37 0.41 0.79
CA ARG A 608 21.54 -0.80 1.59
C ARG A 608 20.36 -1.76 1.44
N ILE A 609 20.52 -3.00 1.90
CA ILE A 609 19.42 -3.98 1.94
C ILE A 609 18.29 -3.45 2.86
N PRO A 610 17.03 -3.36 2.35
CA PRO A 610 15.91 -2.73 3.04
C PRO A 610 15.27 -3.70 4.05
N PHE A 611 16.00 -4.05 5.11
CA PHE A 611 15.41 -4.78 6.22
C PHE A 611 14.43 -3.89 6.99
N SER A 612 13.30 -4.48 7.40
CA SER A 612 12.33 -3.82 8.26
C SER A 612 12.95 -3.45 9.60
N PRO A 613 12.63 -2.25 10.16
CA PRO A 613 13.19 -1.80 11.42
C PRO A 613 12.86 -2.80 12.55
N PRO A 614 13.85 -3.27 13.32
CA PRO A 614 13.61 -4.26 14.38
C PRO A 614 12.90 -3.67 15.60
N ASP A 615 12.93 -2.34 15.74
CA ASP A 615 12.23 -1.53 16.73
C ASP A 615 10.79 -1.21 16.34
N ASP A 616 10.36 -1.56 15.11
CA ASP A 616 8.94 -1.51 14.77
C ASP A 616 8.17 -2.56 15.58
N PRO A 617 7.10 -2.16 16.29
CA PRO A 617 6.41 -3.05 17.22
C PRO A 617 5.73 -4.25 16.55
N VAL A 618 5.21 -4.07 15.33
CA VAL A 618 4.54 -5.14 14.59
C VAL A 618 5.59 -6.13 14.08
N VAL A 619 6.71 -5.62 13.55
CA VAL A 619 7.85 -6.45 13.13
C VAL A 619 8.43 -7.24 14.31
N ALA A 620 8.65 -6.58 15.45
CA ALA A 620 9.18 -7.21 16.66
C ALA A 620 8.26 -8.34 17.16
N ALA A 621 6.95 -8.08 17.23
CA ALA A 621 5.96 -9.07 17.64
C ALA A 621 5.84 -10.23 16.66
N ARG A 622 5.83 -9.97 15.35
CA ARG A 622 5.84 -11.02 14.33
C ARG A 622 7.12 -11.87 14.43
N CYS A 623 8.26 -11.24 14.70
CA CYS A 623 9.51 -11.96 14.93
C CYS A 623 9.50 -12.77 16.24
N LYS A 624 8.81 -12.32 17.29
CA LYS A 624 8.63 -13.08 18.53
C LYS A 624 7.74 -14.31 18.26
N TRP A 625 6.61 -14.10 17.60
CA TRP A 625 5.68 -15.18 17.22
C TRP A 625 6.34 -16.28 16.37
N ILE A 626 7.11 -15.91 15.34
CA ILE A 626 7.86 -16.88 14.52
C ILE A 626 8.87 -17.67 15.37
N ARG A 627 9.55 -17.01 16.33
CA ARG A 627 10.48 -17.69 17.25
C ARG A 627 9.77 -18.68 18.16
N ASP A 628 8.60 -18.31 18.68
CA ASP A 628 7.83 -19.14 19.60
C ASP A 628 7.31 -20.42 18.91
N GLN A 629 7.10 -20.37 17.59
CA GLN A 629 6.81 -21.54 16.75
C GLN A 629 8.05 -22.35 16.33
N GLY A 630 9.25 -21.97 16.79
CA GLY A 630 10.52 -22.63 16.47
C GLY A 630 11.18 -22.18 15.16
N GLY A 631 10.66 -21.14 14.51
CA GLY A 631 11.20 -20.54 13.30
C GLY A 631 12.38 -19.59 13.55
N LYS A 632 12.97 -19.07 12.47
CA LYS A 632 14.09 -18.14 12.44
C LYS A 632 13.67 -16.83 11.76
N PRO A 633 13.16 -15.81 12.49
CA PRO A 633 12.52 -14.63 11.89
C PRO A 633 13.38 -13.87 10.89
N PHE A 634 14.69 -13.83 11.11
CA PHE A 634 15.61 -13.18 10.19
C PHE A 634 15.55 -13.84 8.79
N PHE A 635 15.55 -15.16 8.73
CA PHE A 635 15.52 -15.91 7.46
C PHE A 635 14.10 -16.15 6.97
N ASP A 636 13.16 -16.34 7.88
CA ASP A 636 11.80 -16.75 7.57
C ASP A 636 10.87 -15.55 7.36
N TYR A 637 11.31 -14.31 7.59
CA TYR A 637 10.48 -13.11 7.40
C TYR A 637 11.28 -11.94 6.82
N GLN A 638 12.33 -11.49 7.52
CA GLN A 638 13.05 -10.26 7.14
C GLN A 638 13.81 -10.37 5.81
N VAL A 639 14.44 -11.52 5.54
CA VAL A 639 15.14 -11.76 4.26
C VAL A 639 14.14 -11.84 3.08
N PRO A 640 13.06 -12.63 3.12
CA PRO A 640 12.02 -12.65 2.08
C PRO A 640 11.44 -11.27 1.76
N GLU A 641 11.12 -10.49 2.80
CA GLU A 641 10.57 -9.13 2.64
C GLU A 641 11.58 -8.20 1.95
N ALA A 642 12.83 -8.19 2.42
CA ALA A 642 13.88 -7.37 1.81
C ALA A 642 14.19 -7.78 0.36
N VAL A 643 14.18 -9.08 0.05
CA VAL A 643 14.36 -9.60 -1.31
C VAL A 643 13.24 -9.14 -2.23
N THR A 644 11.99 -9.21 -1.77
CA THR A 644 10.81 -8.76 -2.51
C THR A 644 10.95 -7.29 -2.90
N LEU A 645 11.31 -6.43 -1.94
CA LEU A 645 11.56 -5.01 -2.18
C LEU A 645 12.71 -4.77 -3.16
N LEU A 646 13.83 -5.50 -3.01
CA LEU A 646 14.97 -5.38 -3.92
C LEU A 646 14.63 -5.80 -5.37
N ARG A 647 13.86 -6.87 -5.55
CA ARG A 647 13.38 -7.32 -6.87
C ARG A 647 12.48 -6.26 -7.50
N GLN A 648 11.61 -5.60 -6.74
CA GLN A 648 10.78 -4.49 -7.24
C GLN A 648 11.62 -3.27 -7.65
N GLY A 649 12.63 -2.93 -6.84
CA GLY A 649 13.62 -1.91 -7.18
C GLY A 649 14.35 -2.23 -8.49
N ALA A 650 14.81 -3.47 -8.65
CA ALA A 650 15.52 -3.96 -9.82
C ALA A 650 14.64 -4.05 -11.07
N GLY A 651 13.37 -4.45 -10.94
CA GLY A 651 12.40 -4.56 -12.02
C GLY A 651 12.01 -3.23 -12.67
N ARG A 652 12.52 -2.10 -12.16
CA ARG A 652 12.38 -0.77 -12.76
C ARG A 652 13.40 -0.49 -13.86
N LEU A 653 14.53 -1.19 -13.82
CA LEU A 653 15.67 -0.92 -14.69
C LEU A 653 15.40 -1.35 -16.13
N ILE A 654 14.81 -2.54 -16.31
CA ILE A 654 14.56 -3.14 -17.63
C ILE A 654 13.06 -3.41 -17.79
N ARG A 655 12.46 -2.78 -18.80
CA ARG A 655 11.03 -2.88 -19.14
C ARG A 655 10.76 -3.08 -20.62
N SER A 656 11.76 -2.90 -21.45
CA SER A 656 11.75 -3.18 -22.87
C SER A 656 13.06 -3.86 -23.28
N GLU A 657 13.04 -4.52 -24.44
CA GLU A 657 14.22 -5.17 -25.02
C GLU A 657 15.32 -4.17 -25.44
N THR A 658 14.99 -2.88 -25.49
CA THR A 658 15.94 -1.81 -25.81
C THR A 658 16.54 -1.14 -24.58
N ASP A 659 16.06 -1.49 -23.37
CA ASP A 659 16.55 -0.87 -22.15
C ASP A 659 17.91 -1.45 -21.78
N HIS A 660 18.82 -0.58 -21.36
CA HIS A 660 20.11 -0.98 -20.81
C HIS A 660 20.40 -0.21 -19.53
N GLY A 661 21.11 -0.83 -18.59
CA GLY A 661 21.38 -0.15 -17.34
C GLY A 661 22.28 -0.83 -16.33
N VAL A 662 22.47 -0.15 -15.21
CA VAL A 662 23.28 -0.62 -14.09
C VAL A 662 22.44 -0.56 -12.82
N PHE A 663 22.31 -1.71 -12.17
CA PHE A 663 21.77 -1.82 -10.82
C PHE A 663 22.92 -1.83 -9.82
N ILE A 664 23.03 -0.79 -8.99
CA ILE A 664 24.08 -0.63 -8.01
C ILE A 664 23.51 -0.94 -6.63
N LEU A 665 24.11 -1.90 -5.93
CA LEU A 665 23.71 -2.26 -4.58
C LEU A 665 24.90 -2.11 -3.63
N CYS A 666 24.84 -1.06 -2.81
CA CYS A 666 25.97 -0.54 -2.04
C CYS A 666 26.20 -1.23 -0.68
N ASP A 667 25.51 -2.33 -0.41
CA ASP A 667 25.60 -3.04 0.87
C ASP A 667 26.74 -4.08 0.87
N SER A 668 27.79 -3.81 1.66
CA SER A 668 28.92 -4.73 1.81
C SER A 668 28.50 -6.11 2.35
N ARG A 669 27.37 -6.18 3.07
CA ARG A 669 26.87 -7.41 3.71
C ARG A 669 26.48 -8.48 2.71
N ILE A 670 26.17 -8.13 1.46
CA ILE A 670 25.90 -9.11 0.42
C ILE A 670 27.10 -10.02 0.17
N ILE A 671 28.30 -9.43 0.20
CA ILE A 671 29.54 -10.16 -0.02
C ILE A 671 30.00 -10.78 1.30
N THR A 672 30.00 -10.02 2.40
CA THR A 672 30.53 -10.52 3.69
C THR A 672 29.63 -11.58 4.33
N LYS A 673 28.34 -11.61 4.01
CA LYS A 673 27.35 -12.62 4.44
C LYS A 673 26.91 -13.53 3.29
N TRP A 674 27.79 -13.77 2.31
CA TRP A 674 27.51 -14.62 1.14
C TRP A 674 26.98 -16.01 1.52
N ASN A 675 27.62 -16.69 2.47
CA ASN A 675 27.24 -18.03 2.94
C ASN A 675 26.04 -18.06 3.91
N SER A 676 25.38 -16.91 4.13
CA SER A 676 24.24 -16.80 5.04
C SER A 676 22.98 -16.40 4.28
N TYR A 677 22.87 -15.14 3.86
CA TYR A 677 21.72 -14.63 3.09
C TYR A 677 22.13 -13.87 1.84
N GLY A 678 23.40 -13.45 1.71
CA GLY A 678 23.88 -12.67 0.58
C GLY A 678 23.70 -13.39 -0.75
N ARG A 679 23.96 -14.71 -0.78
CA ARG A 679 23.70 -15.55 -1.94
C ARG A 679 22.21 -15.58 -2.32
N THR A 680 21.33 -15.83 -1.35
CA THR A 680 19.87 -15.86 -1.55
C THR A 680 19.35 -14.55 -2.12
N VAL A 681 19.82 -13.42 -1.60
CA VAL A 681 19.45 -12.08 -2.10
C VAL A 681 19.84 -11.94 -3.57
N VAL A 682 21.07 -12.30 -3.92
CA VAL A 682 21.59 -12.13 -5.28
C VAL A 682 20.98 -13.13 -6.27
N GLU A 683 20.71 -14.37 -5.86
CA GLU A 683 20.04 -15.38 -6.69
C GLU A 683 18.55 -15.09 -6.89
N SER A 684 17.93 -14.29 -6.03
CA SER A 684 16.53 -13.88 -6.18
C SER A 684 16.35 -12.65 -7.08
N LEU A 685 17.41 -11.88 -7.33
CA LEU A 685 17.39 -10.79 -8.31
C LEU A 685 17.32 -11.34 -9.74
N PRO A 686 16.87 -10.53 -10.72
CA PRO A 686 17.05 -10.86 -12.13
C PRO A 686 18.50 -11.24 -12.45
N ASP A 687 18.70 -12.07 -13.48
CA ASP A 687 20.02 -12.62 -13.83
C ASP A 687 20.93 -11.58 -14.50
N PHE A 688 21.30 -10.54 -13.76
CA PHE A 688 22.20 -9.49 -14.19
C PHE A 688 23.63 -10.00 -14.33
N CYS A 689 24.40 -9.39 -15.23
CA CYS A 689 25.85 -9.59 -15.25
C CYS A 689 26.48 -9.02 -13.96
N ARG A 690 26.94 -9.90 -13.08
CA ARG A 690 27.47 -9.53 -11.75
C ARG A 690 28.93 -9.09 -11.84
N THR A 691 29.26 -7.91 -11.32
CA THR A 691 30.63 -7.40 -11.34
C THR A 691 30.95 -6.50 -10.14
N GLN A 692 32.21 -6.50 -9.71
CA GLN A 692 32.78 -5.52 -8.78
C GLN A 692 33.77 -4.57 -9.46
N ASP A 693 34.00 -4.76 -10.77
CA ASP A 693 34.79 -3.87 -11.61
C ASP A 693 33.87 -2.76 -12.16
N PRO A 694 34.09 -1.49 -11.77
CA PRO A 694 33.27 -0.38 -12.22
C PRO A 694 33.33 -0.19 -13.73
N MET A 695 34.45 -0.51 -14.40
CA MET A 695 34.57 -0.34 -15.85
C MET A 695 33.69 -1.32 -16.62
N ARG A 696 33.58 -2.57 -16.13
CA ARG A 696 32.66 -3.57 -16.69
C ARG A 696 31.21 -3.16 -16.51
N ALA A 697 30.85 -2.63 -15.34
CA ALA A 697 29.49 -2.16 -15.10
C ALA A 697 29.15 -0.94 -15.98
N LEU A 698 30.07 0.03 -16.09
CA LEU A 698 29.89 1.20 -16.94
C LEU A 698 29.68 0.83 -18.42
N ALA A 699 30.22 -0.29 -18.89
CA ALA A 699 30.06 -0.74 -20.29
C ALA A 699 28.60 -1.00 -20.70
N TYR A 700 27.70 -1.25 -19.73
CA TYR A 700 26.27 -1.44 -19.98
C TYR A 700 25.51 -0.12 -20.17
N LEU A 701 26.11 1.04 -19.88
CA LEU A 701 25.49 2.33 -20.12
C LEU A 701 25.81 2.82 -21.54
N PRO A 702 24.80 3.29 -22.31
CA PRO A 702 25.02 3.82 -23.64
C PRO A 702 25.97 5.02 -23.61
N GLU A 703 26.72 5.23 -24.70
CA GLU A 703 27.49 6.47 -24.87
C GLU A 703 26.52 7.66 -24.99
N GLN A 704 26.85 8.77 -24.35
CA GLN A 704 26.00 9.97 -24.39
C GLN A 704 25.80 10.43 -25.83
N ALA A 705 24.55 10.45 -26.31
CA ALA A 705 24.20 11.24 -27.48
C ALA A 705 24.44 12.72 -27.14
N ALA A 706 25.31 13.40 -27.90
CA ALA A 706 25.61 14.80 -27.70
C ALA A 706 24.31 15.63 -27.60
N ALA A 707 24.15 16.39 -26.51
CA ALA A 707 22.96 17.20 -26.28
C ALA A 707 22.62 18.04 -27.54
N PRO A 708 21.34 18.11 -27.95
CA PRO A 708 20.95 18.94 -29.09
C PRO A 708 21.34 20.39 -28.78
N LYS A 709 22.29 20.92 -29.56
CA LYS A 709 22.71 22.33 -29.47
C LYS A 709 21.44 23.18 -29.59
N LYS A 710 21.08 23.90 -28.52
CA LYS A 710 20.02 24.91 -28.55
C LYS A 710 20.32 25.84 -29.74
N THR A 711 19.54 25.71 -30.82
CA THR A 711 19.60 26.61 -31.96
C THR A 711 19.29 28.01 -31.45
N ALA A 712 20.29 28.88 -31.44
CA ALA A 712 20.12 30.30 -31.16
C ALA A 712 19.07 30.84 -32.13
N GLY A 713 17.91 31.22 -31.59
CA GLY A 713 16.83 31.81 -32.35
C GLY A 713 17.33 33.05 -33.09
N ARG A 714 17.37 32.97 -34.43
CA ARG A 714 17.47 34.13 -35.32
C ARG A 714 16.34 35.09 -34.96
N ARG A 715 16.65 36.20 -34.29
CA ARG A 715 15.76 37.36 -34.15
C ARG A 715 15.37 37.83 -35.55
N LYS A 716 14.15 37.54 -35.99
CA LYS A 716 13.52 38.25 -37.12
C LYS A 716 13.31 39.71 -36.68
N LYS A 717 14.05 40.65 -37.30
CA LYS A 717 13.75 42.09 -37.22
C LYS A 717 12.37 42.33 -37.84
N LYS A 718 11.49 43.04 -37.11
CA LYS A 718 10.26 43.65 -37.64
C LYS A 718 10.62 44.68 -38.73
N PRO A 719 9.79 44.88 -39.76
CA PRO A 719 9.93 46.03 -40.64
C PRO A 719 9.46 47.30 -39.93
N GLU A 720 10.21 48.38 -40.09
CA GLU A 720 9.84 49.74 -39.69
C GLU A 720 8.76 50.25 -40.64
N GLU A 721 7.60 50.64 -40.08
CA GLU A 721 6.66 51.53 -40.75
C GLU A 721 7.13 52.96 -40.55
N GLY A 722 7.38 53.65 -41.67
CA GLY A 722 7.72 55.07 -41.73
C GLY A 722 7.39 55.63 -43.11
N ASN A 723 6.26 56.34 -43.17
CA ASN A 723 5.62 57.07 -44.28
C ASN A 723 4.91 56.27 -45.38
#